data_AF-A0A1F7F089-F1
#
_entry.id   AF-A0A1F7F089-F1
#
_cell.length_a   1.000
_cell.length_b   1.000
_cell.length_c   1.000
_cell.angle_alpha   90.00
_cell.angle_beta   90.00
_cell.angle_gamma   90.00
#
_symmetry.space_group_name_H-M   'P 1'
#
loop_
_entity.id
_entity.type
_entity.pdbx_description
1 polymer ?
#
loop_
_entity_poly.entity_id
_entity_poly.type
_entity_poly.pdbx_seq_one_letter_code
_entity_poly.pdbx_strand_id
1 'polypeptide(L)'
;MSNLSSLLKSLTSKSTKFNTPMPVYILSGKLEKAAIASQLLAMQQQGIQKIILKIDNSAVPTYPSADFFACLWQVFREARKLSMQIFFSDDLINADPGASAALTLASPALRMKYLSLARVLKVKGPHKFSHDFEESGIQYVFALKSKDRVLEFSSAKNLTPMLKNNQLKCELPTGDWRLFIFRECANIKPVGGYALNVLDKNAARAYINAAFDNFKKTMPKDAAPALAGFVVELPSVAPDTSIRGIPWTLEIQKKLNAACGADTMTSVLSLFVDGYSAKNGLIRRTFYSSLLDLLNANFIKPLAEFGKKSRCGMHIYLNGGDHYSTEHMLQFDWSSCAALPAVEGITAAAPFSGDNCISARLFADLKSLNARQSRGTVVLGRNRIGVGLSPKDIKFESDELSIHGIHSAHIDGSYSTLGYHSGMRTPANTFVHSSFYGSYQNFLSYLMRKQFCLEKTPHAESVAVLFPGQTFYTYYNPSHLAGYKLRLQNFTAVINQLVADSIPFNFLTEAMAANLTVTPKGEAIFKHNGKNRGIFKILIVPETLIVSKRLAALFELFAKRGGKIVFFGITPHETFEKGKDPLLARRMEALQSAPGSPVTTINKTDELESLRTVCGAALKRVVDVAVEGLVEKRILARVFSEGSFDYVFMLNKSRTESIRAEIKVNRDGFLYYLDMNSGAISPVSAENQHQTVQSFIYTFSPGEAAWFVRTGAKIKAPLKLEYALDNPSRVYRIIFKDEWELEPLDLNALPLSSWTMKINSNRDINAGLNMAYESYISVEHVPSTCYIALHRLINQYTNGPDSGVYPVEVSFNGVRLKPMQFFGRGENEFQETEIVKKLALGGASLFAADVSQHIKHGINRVTVKTFGSTYHPLLIKYPVYLAGNFALNRGNQGWFVAKKAELFKYGSWTSQGYPFYCGRAIYRQVFEKPGTCKRAILRLSNFDAHVVVRLNGKEAPILSWQPATADITSFMNDDKNKLEIEITNLHNNLLKMVNTPAGLLGEVFLDVY
;
A
#
# COMPACT_ATOMS: atom_id res chain seq x y z
N MET A 1 -6.95 -31.41 23.52
CA MET A 1 -5.63 -31.12 24.14
C MET A 1 -4.44 -31.21 23.17
N SER A 2 -4.52 -31.94 22.04
CA SER A 2 -3.41 -32.10 21.07
C SER A 2 -3.04 -30.84 20.25
N ASN A 3 -3.88 -29.81 20.20
CA ASN A 3 -3.65 -28.60 19.39
C ASN A 3 -2.82 -27.49 20.09
N LEU A 4 -2.80 -27.41 21.43
CA LEU A 4 -2.17 -26.29 22.14
C LEU A 4 -0.65 -26.46 22.22
N SER A 5 -0.18 -27.62 22.68
CA SER A 5 1.26 -27.93 22.70
C SER A 5 1.85 -27.86 21.28
N SER A 6 1.12 -28.31 20.25
CA SER A 6 1.61 -28.24 18.88
C SER A 6 1.66 -26.80 18.34
N LEU A 7 0.66 -25.97 18.62
CA LEU A 7 0.65 -24.55 18.23
C LEU A 7 1.73 -23.74 18.95
N LEU A 8 1.88 -23.94 20.26
CA LEU A 8 2.88 -23.22 21.06
C LEU A 8 4.31 -23.70 20.77
N LYS A 9 4.50 -25.01 20.54
CA LYS A 9 5.74 -25.54 19.94
C LYS A 9 5.97 -24.93 18.56
N SER A 10 4.91 -24.71 17.78
CA SER A 10 5.05 -24.12 16.45
C SER A 10 5.55 -22.67 16.51
N LEU A 11 5.03 -21.86 17.44
CA LEU A 11 5.42 -20.45 17.64
C LEU A 11 6.86 -20.25 18.15
N THR A 12 7.40 -21.26 18.85
CA THR A 12 8.76 -21.25 19.42
C THR A 12 9.77 -22.05 18.62
N SER A 13 9.32 -22.95 17.73
CA SER A 13 10.20 -23.82 16.94
C SER A 13 10.74 -23.12 15.70
N LYS A 14 12.06 -23.26 15.49
CA LYS A 14 12.74 -22.86 14.25
C LYS A 14 12.40 -23.77 13.05
N SER A 15 11.78 -24.94 13.27
CA SER A 15 11.44 -25.92 12.21
C SER A 15 10.02 -25.78 11.64
N THR A 16 9.18 -24.93 12.25
CA THR A 16 7.81 -24.71 11.80
C THR A 16 7.79 -24.03 10.43
N LYS A 17 7.12 -24.63 9.45
CA LYS A 17 6.86 -24.01 8.15
C LYS A 17 5.75 -22.97 8.28
N PHE A 18 6.11 -21.75 8.61
CA PHE A 18 5.22 -20.59 8.50
C PHE A 18 5.02 -20.19 7.04
N ASN A 19 3.92 -19.49 6.75
CA ASN A 19 3.78 -18.80 5.48
C ASN A 19 4.69 -17.57 5.49
N THR A 20 5.78 -17.63 4.73
CA THR A 20 6.79 -16.57 4.70
C THR A 20 6.30 -15.40 3.85
N PRO A 21 6.23 -14.17 4.38
CA PRO A 21 6.05 -12.97 3.57
C PRO A 21 7.09 -12.95 2.43
N MET A 22 6.64 -12.63 1.22
CA MET A 22 7.54 -12.54 0.06
C MET A 22 7.93 -11.07 -0.13
N PRO A 23 9.18 -10.69 0.12
CA PRO A 23 9.67 -9.40 -0.32
C PRO A 23 9.66 -9.29 -1.84
N VAL A 24 9.37 -8.09 -2.33
CA VAL A 24 9.65 -7.72 -3.72
C VAL A 24 11.15 -7.50 -3.90
N TYR A 25 11.73 -8.08 -4.95
CA TYR A 25 13.10 -7.85 -5.40
C TYR A 25 13.02 -7.26 -6.81
N ILE A 26 13.15 -5.94 -6.91
CA ILE A 26 13.15 -5.21 -8.17
C ILE A 26 14.56 -5.32 -8.76
N LEU A 27 14.74 -5.75 -10.00
CA LEU A 27 16.01 -5.67 -10.74
C LEU A 27 16.13 -4.29 -11.38
N SER A 28 17.16 -3.52 -10.99
CA SER A 28 17.38 -2.14 -11.42
C SER A 28 18.87 -1.85 -11.57
N GLY A 29 19.22 -0.81 -12.33
CA GLY A 29 20.62 -0.46 -12.59
C GLY A 29 21.41 -1.56 -13.30
N LYS A 30 22.75 -1.54 -13.16
CA LYS A 30 23.64 -2.52 -13.80
C LYS A 30 23.52 -3.88 -13.10
N LEU A 31 23.18 -4.91 -13.87
CA LEU A 31 22.98 -6.27 -13.36
C LEU A 31 24.30 -7.05 -13.36
N GLU A 32 25.08 -6.91 -12.28
CA GLU A 32 26.35 -7.62 -12.12
C GLU A 32 26.18 -8.93 -11.36
N LYS A 33 26.81 -10.00 -11.87
CA LYS A 33 26.72 -11.35 -11.29
C LYS A 33 27.15 -11.39 -9.81
N ALA A 34 28.25 -10.72 -9.46
CA ALA A 34 28.75 -10.69 -8.07
C ALA A 34 27.78 -9.95 -7.13
N ALA A 35 27.24 -8.81 -7.57
CA ALA A 35 26.26 -8.04 -6.80
C ALA A 35 24.97 -8.86 -6.56
N ILE A 36 24.45 -9.52 -7.61
CA ILE A 36 23.26 -10.40 -7.50
C ILE A 36 23.49 -11.51 -6.48
N ALA A 37 24.64 -12.20 -6.54
CA ALA A 37 24.96 -13.28 -5.61
C ALA A 37 25.05 -12.77 -4.16
N SER A 38 25.70 -11.63 -3.94
CA SER A 38 25.80 -11.00 -2.62
C SER A 38 24.43 -10.58 -2.06
N GLN A 39 23.55 -10.03 -2.91
CA GLN A 39 22.21 -9.60 -2.50
C GLN A 39 21.33 -10.78 -2.09
N LEU A 40 21.32 -11.86 -2.89
CA LEU A 40 20.57 -13.06 -2.55
C LEU A 40 21.12 -13.76 -1.31
N LEU A 41 22.44 -13.78 -1.11
CA LEU A 41 23.05 -14.31 0.09
C LEU A 41 22.63 -13.51 1.33
N ALA A 42 22.66 -12.18 1.26
CA ALA A 42 22.20 -11.32 2.36
C ALA A 42 20.72 -11.56 2.69
N MET A 43 19.86 -11.69 1.66
CA MET A 43 18.45 -12.04 1.86
C MET A 43 18.29 -13.40 2.57
N GLN A 44 19.04 -14.42 2.14
CA GLN A 44 18.99 -15.75 2.73
C GLN A 44 19.42 -15.73 4.20
N GLN A 45 20.46 -14.96 4.53
CA GLN A 45 20.94 -14.77 5.91
C GLN A 45 19.91 -14.06 6.80
N GLN A 46 19.08 -13.19 6.23
CA GLN A 46 17.94 -12.57 6.91
C GLN A 46 16.72 -13.50 7.08
N GLY A 47 16.80 -14.74 6.58
CA GLY A 47 15.73 -15.74 6.66
C GLY A 47 14.72 -15.68 5.51
N ILE A 48 15.00 -14.96 4.44
CA ILE A 48 14.14 -14.89 3.25
C ILE A 48 14.32 -16.15 2.42
N GLN A 49 13.22 -16.85 2.18
CA GLN A 49 13.20 -18.09 1.38
C GLN A 49 12.47 -17.92 0.04
N LYS A 50 11.66 -16.88 -0.09
CA LYS A 50 10.81 -16.63 -1.26
C LYS A 50 10.84 -15.16 -1.61
N ILE A 51 10.95 -14.85 -2.90
CA ILE A 51 10.97 -13.46 -3.40
C ILE A 51 10.02 -13.28 -4.57
N ILE A 52 9.46 -12.08 -4.71
CA ILE A 52 8.77 -11.63 -5.92
C ILE A 52 9.76 -10.83 -6.77
N LEU A 53 10.24 -11.41 -7.86
CA LEU A 53 11.20 -10.77 -8.75
C LEU A 53 10.46 -9.85 -9.74
N LYS A 54 10.77 -8.55 -9.74
CA LYS A 54 10.24 -7.53 -10.65
C LYS A 54 11.35 -6.90 -11.48
N ILE A 55 11.00 -6.26 -12.58
CA ILE A 55 11.93 -5.59 -13.49
C ILE A 55 11.64 -4.09 -13.48
N ASP A 56 12.67 -3.27 -13.34
CA ASP A 56 12.57 -1.81 -13.48
C ASP A 56 13.09 -1.34 -14.85
N ASN A 57 12.56 -0.22 -15.32
CA ASN A 57 12.97 0.44 -16.57
C ASN A 57 14.46 0.83 -16.61
N SER A 58 15.14 0.95 -15.46
CA SER A 58 16.57 1.28 -15.37
C SER A 58 17.53 0.10 -15.46
N ALA A 59 17.03 -1.14 -15.56
CA ALA A 59 17.89 -2.31 -15.62
C ALA A 59 18.80 -2.28 -16.87
N VAL A 60 20.08 -2.60 -16.67
CA VAL A 60 21.11 -2.69 -17.72
C VAL A 60 21.82 -4.04 -17.61
N PRO A 61 21.84 -4.88 -18.67
CA PRO A 61 21.23 -4.70 -20.00
C PRO A 61 19.70 -4.51 -19.94
N THR A 62 19.08 -3.94 -20.98
CA THR A 62 17.63 -3.65 -20.94
C THR A 62 16.79 -4.90 -21.23
N TYR A 63 15.67 -5.07 -20.52
CA TYR A 63 14.67 -6.08 -20.87
C TYR A 63 14.00 -5.73 -22.21
N PRO A 64 13.69 -6.69 -23.11
CA PRO A 64 13.93 -8.13 -23.02
C PRO A 64 15.15 -8.63 -23.84
N SER A 65 16.31 -7.95 -23.77
CA SER A 65 17.50 -8.37 -24.53
C SER A 65 18.03 -9.76 -24.13
N ALA A 66 18.77 -10.42 -25.03
CA ALA A 66 19.43 -11.69 -24.74
C ALA A 66 20.38 -11.60 -23.55
N ASP A 67 21.14 -10.50 -23.45
CA ASP A 67 22.06 -10.25 -22.34
C ASP A 67 21.31 -10.06 -21.01
N PHE A 68 20.14 -9.40 -21.04
CA PHE A 68 19.28 -9.31 -19.85
C PHE A 68 18.83 -10.70 -19.40
N PHE A 69 18.37 -11.55 -20.32
CA PHE A 69 17.97 -12.92 -19.98
C PHE A 69 19.15 -13.75 -19.43
N ALA A 70 20.37 -13.54 -19.93
CA ALA A 70 21.55 -14.17 -19.37
C ALA A 70 21.78 -13.77 -17.90
N CYS A 71 21.66 -12.48 -17.58
CA CYS A 71 21.70 -11.99 -16.19
C CYS A 71 20.52 -12.52 -15.36
N LEU A 72 19.31 -12.57 -15.92
CA LEU A 72 18.13 -13.10 -15.24
C LEU A 72 18.33 -14.57 -14.86
N TRP A 73 18.79 -15.41 -15.77
CA TRP A 73 19.04 -16.82 -15.47
C TRP A 73 20.13 -17.01 -14.42
N GLN A 74 21.08 -16.09 -14.34
CA GLN A 74 22.05 -16.05 -13.25
C GLN A 74 21.38 -15.79 -11.88
N VAL A 75 20.40 -14.90 -11.79
CA VAL A 75 19.58 -14.70 -10.56
C VAL A 75 18.95 -16.03 -10.13
N PHE A 76 18.30 -16.74 -11.05
CA PHE A 76 17.64 -18.02 -10.75
C PHE A 76 18.63 -19.11 -10.32
N ARG A 77 19.83 -19.18 -10.93
CA ARG A 77 20.87 -20.12 -10.53
C ARG A 77 21.39 -19.85 -9.12
N GLU A 78 21.63 -18.59 -8.77
CA GLU A 78 22.08 -18.23 -7.42
C GLU A 78 20.99 -18.49 -6.38
N ALA A 79 19.73 -18.15 -6.67
CA ALA A 79 18.61 -18.47 -5.81
C ALA A 79 18.49 -19.99 -5.57
N ARG A 80 18.67 -20.81 -6.61
CA ARG A 80 18.69 -22.28 -6.49
C ARG A 80 19.79 -22.75 -5.54
N LYS A 81 21.02 -22.24 -5.67
CA LYS A 81 22.14 -22.61 -4.78
C LYS A 81 21.84 -22.30 -3.32
N LEU A 82 21.11 -21.21 -3.07
CA LEU A 82 20.71 -20.76 -1.74
C LEU A 82 19.40 -21.40 -1.24
N SER A 83 18.82 -22.35 -1.99
CA SER A 83 17.51 -22.96 -1.69
C SER A 83 16.37 -21.94 -1.58
N MET A 84 16.47 -20.83 -2.32
CA MET A 84 15.44 -19.80 -2.43
C MET A 84 14.51 -20.06 -3.61
N GLN A 85 13.26 -19.62 -3.49
CA GLN A 85 12.25 -19.71 -4.54
C GLN A 85 11.89 -18.32 -5.08
N ILE A 86 11.67 -18.24 -6.39
CA ILE A 86 11.34 -17.02 -7.10
C ILE A 86 9.92 -17.10 -7.65
N PHE A 87 9.12 -16.09 -7.36
CA PHE A 87 7.93 -15.74 -8.12
C PHE A 87 8.29 -14.63 -9.10
N PHE A 88 8.20 -14.89 -10.39
CA PHE A 88 8.46 -13.86 -11.40
C PHE A 88 7.21 -13.00 -11.60
N SER A 89 7.36 -11.69 -11.61
CA SER A 89 6.24 -10.76 -11.74
C SER A 89 6.34 -9.94 -13.03
N ASP A 90 5.22 -9.86 -13.74
CA ASP A 90 5.00 -8.93 -14.86
C ASP A 90 3.92 -7.93 -14.42
N ASP A 91 4.17 -6.65 -14.66
CA ASP A 91 3.36 -5.54 -14.15
C ASP A 91 2.39 -5.04 -15.22
N LEU A 92 1.09 -5.32 -15.06
CA LEU A 92 0.06 -4.82 -15.96
C LEU A 92 -0.36 -3.38 -15.64
N ILE A 93 -0.05 -2.89 -14.44
CA ILE A 93 -0.48 -1.62 -13.90
C ILE A 93 0.44 -0.50 -14.36
N ASN A 94 1.75 -0.67 -14.16
CA ASN A 94 2.76 0.33 -14.45
C ASN A 94 3.28 0.22 -15.89
N ALA A 95 3.94 1.25 -16.39
CA ALA A 95 4.64 1.20 -17.68
C ALA A 95 6.03 0.56 -17.56
N ASP A 96 6.20 -0.37 -16.62
CA ASP A 96 7.45 -1.08 -16.43
C ASP A 96 7.69 -2.05 -17.59
N PRO A 97 8.94 -2.45 -17.86
CA PRO A 97 9.24 -3.38 -18.94
C PRO A 97 8.55 -4.71 -18.68
N GLY A 98 7.75 -5.16 -19.64
CA GLY A 98 6.95 -6.37 -19.51
C GLY A 98 6.27 -6.75 -20.81
N ALA A 99 5.68 -7.94 -20.86
CA ALA A 99 5.04 -8.43 -22.07
C ALA A 99 3.87 -7.54 -22.50
N SER A 100 3.13 -6.99 -21.53
CA SER A 100 2.00 -6.09 -21.76
C SER A 100 2.39 -4.82 -22.52
N ALA A 101 3.47 -4.16 -22.12
CA ALA A 101 3.95 -2.93 -22.76
C ALA A 101 4.35 -3.19 -24.23
N ALA A 102 5.08 -4.29 -24.49
CA ALA A 102 5.46 -4.67 -25.85
C ALA A 102 4.24 -5.00 -26.72
N LEU A 103 3.28 -5.75 -26.17
CA LEU A 103 2.05 -6.14 -26.89
C LEU A 103 1.18 -4.94 -27.25
N THR A 104 0.96 -4.02 -26.31
CA THR A 104 0.08 -2.86 -26.56
C THR A 104 0.73 -1.82 -27.45
N LEU A 105 2.06 -1.71 -27.44
CA LEU A 105 2.79 -0.89 -28.40
C LEU A 105 2.65 -1.47 -29.82
N ALA A 106 2.91 -2.77 -29.99
CA ALA A 106 2.88 -3.45 -31.28
C ALA A 106 1.47 -3.59 -31.88
N SER A 107 0.43 -3.72 -31.05
CA SER A 107 -0.93 -3.97 -31.52
C SER A 107 -1.98 -3.08 -30.82
N PRO A 108 -2.46 -2.03 -31.51
CA PRO A 108 -3.55 -1.19 -31.01
C PRO A 108 -4.84 -1.94 -30.67
N ALA A 109 -5.10 -3.07 -31.33
CA ALA A 109 -6.28 -3.89 -31.08
C ALA A 109 -6.30 -4.54 -29.68
N LEU A 110 -5.12 -4.71 -29.06
CA LEU A 110 -5.00 -5.29 -27.71
C LEU A 110 -5.12 -4.24 -26.60
N ARG A 111 -5.24 -2.95 -26.94
CA ARG A 111 -5.32 -1.85 -25.97
C ARG A 111 -6.71 -1.81 -25.32
N MET A 112 -6.74 -1.54 -24.03
CA MET A 112 -7.98 -1.27 -23.32
C MET A 112 -8.63 -0.02 -23.93
N LYS A 113 -9.90 -0.14 -24.31
CA LYS A 113 -10.68 0.94 -24.91
C LYS A 113 -11.60 1.57 -23.87
N TYR A 114 -11.78 2.87 -23.97
CA TYR A 114 -12.69 3.66 -23.14
C TYR A 114 -13.66 4.42 -24.03
N LEU A 115 -14.93 4.44 -23.65
CA LEU A 115 -15.93 5.36 -24.19
C LEU A 115 -15.95 6.60 -23.30
N SER A 116 -15.66 7.76 -23.86
CA SER A 116 -15.52 9.03 -23.15
C SER A 116 -16.53 10.05 -23.63
N LEU A 117 -17.19 10.76 -22.70
CA LEU A 117 -17.94 11.97 -23.03
C LEU A 117 -16.96 13.12 -23.26
N ALA A 118 -16.56 13.31 -24.52
CA ALA A 118 -15.53 14.27 -24.91
C ALA A 118 -15.99 15.71 -24.70
N ARG A 119 -17.17 16.06 -25.24
CA ARG A 119 -17.74 17.42 -25.17
C ARG A 119 -19.27 17.38 -25.15
N VAL A 120 -19.87 18.45 -24.64
CA VAL A 120 -21.30 18.75 -24.78
C VAL A 120 -21.44 20.13 -25.44
N LEU A 121 -21.81 20.16 -26.72
CA LEU A 121 -21.99 21.42 -27.44
C LEU A 121 -23.38 22.00 -27.20
N LYS A 122 -23.45 23.34 -27.18
CA LYS A 122 -24.70 24.10 -27.08
C LYS A 122 -25.01 24.65 -28.46
N VAL A 123 -26.16 24.30 -29.02
CA VAL A 123 -26.56 24.72 -30.37
C VAL A 123 -27.98 25.26 -30.33
N LYS A 124 -28.22 26.47 -30.86
CA LYS A 124 -29.56 27.07 -30.91
C LYS A 124 -30.15 26.84 -32.30
N GLY A 125 -31.23 26.08 -32.40
CA GLY A 125 -31.96 25.83 -33.64
C GLY A 125 -33.04 26.89 -33.93
N PRO A 126 -33.51 27.00 -35.18
CA PRO A 126 -33.16 26.15 -36.30
C PRO A 126 -31.75 26.49 -36.81
N HIS A 127 -30.92 25.46 -36.99
CA HIS A 127 -29.53 25.65 -37.36
C HIS A 127 -29.07 24.49 -38.23
N LYS A 128 -28.79 24.81 -39.49
CA LYS A 128 -27.99 23.95 -40.37
C LYS A 128 -26.54 24.27 -40.08
N PHE A 129 -25.81 23.30 -39.57
CA PHE A 129 -24.39 23.52 -39.31
C PHE A 129 -23.56 22.29 -39.68
N SER A 130 -22.38 22.60 -40.18
CA SER A 130 -21.28 21.68 -40.35
C SER A 130 -20.34 21.93 -39.20
N HIS A 131 -20.01 20.90 -38.43
CA HIS A 131 -19.02 21.01 -37.36
C HIS A 131 -17.93 19.97 -37.59
N ASP A 132 -16.70 20.46 -37.73
CA ASP A 132 -15.50 19.65 -37.81
C ASP A 132 -14.99 19.40 -36.39
N PHE A 133 -14.91 18.12 -36.01
CA PHE A 133 -14.33 17.74 -34.72
C PHE A 133 -12.81 17.72 -34.83
N GLU A 134 -12.14 18.33 -33.85
CA GLU A 134 -10.69 18.21 -33.69
C GLU A 134 -10.32 16.86 -33.07
N GLU A 135 -11.24 16.26 -32.32
CA GLU A 135 -11.02 14.99 -31.65
C GLU A 135 -11.13 13.81 -32.60
N SER A 136 -10.12 12.95 -32.63
CA SER A 136 -10.20 11.66 -33.33
C SER A 136 -11.07 10.65 -32.56
N GLY A 137 -11.65 9.69 -33.28
CA GLY A 137 -12.32 8.53 -32.68
C GLY A 137 -13.74 8.81 -32.18
N ILE A 138 -14.43 9.82 -32.72
CA ILE A 138 -15.84 10.06 -32.42
C ILE A 138 -16.66 8.82 -32.80
N GLN A 139 -17.32 8.24 -31.79
CA GLN A 139 -18.09 7.02 -31.92
C GLN A 139 -19.59 7.30 -31.95
N TYR A 140 -20.06 8.26 -31.15
CA TYR A 140 -21.48 8.61 -31.10
C TYR A 140 -21.70 10.11 -30.98
N VAL A 141 -22.74 10.60 -31.65
CA VAL A 141 -23.24 11.97 -31.47
C VAL A 141 -24.74 11.92 -31.23
N PHE A 142 -25.17 12.35 -30.05
CA PHE A 142 -26.58 12.38 -29.66
C PHE A 142 -27.02 13.80 -29.33
N ALA A 143 -28.23 14.17 -29.72
CA ALA A 143 -28.79 15.49 -29.47
C ALA A 143 -30.03 15.41 -28.58
N LEU A 144 -30.13 16.31 -27.62
CA LEU A 144 -31.27 16.49 -26.71
C LEU A 144 -31.63 17.98 -26.67
N LYS A 145 -32.92 18.31 -26.75
CA LYS A 145 -33.39 19.66 -26.45
C LYS A 145 -33.17 19.98 -24.98
N SER A 146 -32.95 21.26 -24.71
CA SER A 146 -32.88 21.83 -23.38
C SER A 146 -33.84 23.01 -23.29
N LYS A 147 -34.58 23.09 -22.19
CA LYS A 147 -35.44 24.22 -21.84
C LYS A 147 -35.12 24.60 -20.39
N ASP A 148 -34.81 25.87 -20.14
CA ASP A 148 -34.48 26.38 -18.80
C ASP A 148 -33.38 25.57 -18.08
N ARG A 149 -32.37 25.12 -18.84
CA ARG A 149 -31.26 24.25 -18.40
C ARG A 149 -31.65 22.82 -18.02
N VAL A 150 -32.91 22.43 -18.18
CA VAL A 150 -33.39 21.05 -18.05
C VAL A 150 -33.34 20.36 -19.42
N LEU A 151 -33.02 19.07 -19.46
CA LEU A 151 -33.00 18.27 -20.70
C LEU A 151 -34.37 17.64 -20.95
N GLU A 152 -34.86 17.71 -22.18
CA GLU A 152 -36.11 17.08 -22.59
C GLU A 152 -35.81 15.70 -23.21
N PHE A 153 -35.90 14.63 -22.42
CA PHE A 153 -35.44 13.30 -22.85
C PHE A 153 -36.23 12.70 -24.04
N SER A 154 -37.51 13.03 -24.19
CA SER A 154 -38.33 12.64 -25.34
C SER A 154 -37.83 13.21 -26.67
N SER A 155 -37.01 14.26 -26.64
CA SER A 155 -36.46 14.90 -27.83
C SER A 155 -35.15 14.28 -28.34
N ALA A 156 -34.69 13.19 -27.71
CA ALA A 156 -33.42 12.54 -28.03
C ALA A 156 -33.33 12.13 -29.51
N LYS A 157 -32.23 12.49 -30.16
CA LYS A 157 -31.94 12.14 -31.57
C LYS A 157 -30.56 11.54 -31.70
N ASN A 158 -30.46 10.45 -32.46
CA ASN A 158 -29.19 9.87 -32.86
C ASN A 158 -28.67 10.55 -34.13
N LEU A 159 -27.66 11.41 -34.00
CA LEU A 159 -27.02 12.10 -35.11
C LEU A 159 -25.80 11.35 -35.66
N THR A 160 -25.41 10.24 -35.02
CA THR A 160 -24.23 9.43 -35.42
C THR A 160 -24.24 9.05 -36.91
N PRO A 161 -25.36 8.64 -37.54
CA PRO A 161 -25.37 8.32 -38.98
C PRO A 161 -25.02 9.49 -39.91
N MET A 162 -25.08 10.73 -39.41
CA MET A 162 -24.76 11.95 -40.15
C MET A 162 -23.28 12.36 -40.02
N LEU A 163 -22.51 11.65 -39.20
CA LEU A 163 -21.08 11.87 -39.02
C LEU A 163 -20.29 11.21 -40.17
N LYS A 164 -19.52 12.00 -40.93
CA LYS A 164 -18.63 11.49 -41.99
C LYS A 164 -17.30 12.23 -41.94
N ASN A 165 -16.18 11.51 -42.02
CA ASN A 165 -14.83 12.09 -42.02
C ASN A 165 -14.58 13.08 -40.86
N ASN A 166 -15.05 12.73 -39.66
CA ASN A 166 -14.98 13.59 -38.46
C ASN A 166 -15.73 14.93 -38.55
N GLN A 167 -16.63 15.07 -39.54
CA GLN A 167 -17.49 16.21 -39.75
C GLN A 167 -18.95 15.81 -39.55
N LEU A 168 -19.68 16.54 -38.71
CA LEU A 168 -21.12 16.39 -38.54
C LEU A 168 -21.84 17.42 -39.41
N LYS A 169 -22.70 16.95 -40.32
CA LYS A 169 -23.63 17.80 -41.06
C LYS A 169 -25.06 17.42 -40.71
N CYS A 170 -25.77 18.31 -40.01
CA CYS A 170 -27.15 18.07 -39.64
C CYS A 170 -27.97 19.36 -39.60
N GLU A 171 -29.28 19.20 -39.65
CA GLU A 171 -30.26 20.27 -39.41
C GLU A 171 -30.99 20.00 -38.10
N LEU A 172 -30.91 20.94 -37.17
CA LEU A 172 -31.64 20.88 -35.90
C LEU A 172 -32.86 21.80 -35.96
N PRO A 173 -34.05 21.32 -35.55
CA PRO A 173 -35.25 22.16 -35.43
C PRO A 173 -35.12 23.27 -34.40
N THR A 174 -36.07 24.19 -34.37
CA THR A 174 -36.14 25.28 -33.38
C THR A 174 -36.05 24.77 -31.94
N GLY A 175 -35.22 25.46 -31.14
CA GLY A 175 -35.01 25.20 -29.71
C GLY A 175 -33.54 25.18 -29.32
N ASP A 176 -33.24 25.20 -28.03
CA ASP A 176 -31.86 25.03 -27.55
C ASP A 176 -31.53 23.54 -27.48
N TRP A 177 -30.42 23.14 -28.09
CA TRP A 177 -29.96 21.76 -28.16
C TRP A 177 -28.65 21.58 -27.39
N ARG A 178 -28.48 20.36 -26.88
CA ARG A 178 -27.25 19.83 -26.28
C ARG A 178 -26.82 18.63 -27.10
N LEU A 179 -25.63 18.72 -27.69
CA LEU A 179 -25.02 17.63 -28.46
C LEU A 179 -23.97 16.95 -27.60
N PHE A 180 -24.26 15.71 -27.21
CA PHE A 180 -23.36 14.84 -26.46
C PHE A 180 -22.47 14.09 -27.44
N ILE A 181 -21.17 14.34 -27.35
CA ILE A 181 -20.17 13.78 -28.26
C ILE A 181 -19.36 12.75 -27.50
N PHE A 182 -19.48 11.50 -27.92
CA PHE A 182 -18.76 10.38 -27.34
C PHE A 182 -17.66 9.92 -28.27
N ARG A 183 -16.47 9.70 -27.72
CA ARG A 183 -15.33 9.15 -28.46
C ARG A 183 -14.85 7.85 -27.84
N GLU A 184 -14.37 6.95 -28.68
CA GLU A 184 -13.58 5.80 -28.24
C GLU A 184 -12.10 6.18 -28.22
N CYS A 185 -11.42 5.91 -27.11
CA CYS A 185 -9.99 6.19 -26.96
C CYS A 185 -9.29 5.05 -26.21
N ALA A 186 -7.98 4.92 -26.41
CA ALA A 186 -7.19 3.96 -25.65
C ALA A 186 -6.94 4.49 -24.24
N ASN A 187 -6.94 3.60 -23.24
CA ASN A 187 -6.48 3.94 -21.91
C ASN A 187 -4.95 4.14 -21.93
N ILE A 188 -4.53 5.35 -21.55
CA ILE A 188 -3.12 5.72 -21.44
C ILE A 188 -2.72 5.58 -19.99
N LYS A 189 -1.64 4.85 -19.73
CA LYS A 189 -1.11 4.73 -18.36
C LYS A 189 -0.55 6.09 -17.92
N PRO A 190 -0.69 6.48 -16.64
CA PRO A 190 -0.22 7.78 -16.13
C PRO A 190 1.26 8.09 -16.37
N VAL A 191 2.10 7.05 -16.47
CA VAL A 191 3.55 7.14 -16.73
C VAL A 191 3.93 6.91 -18.20
N GLY A 192 2.94 6.92 -19.11
CA GLY A 192 3.11 6.68 -20.55
C GLY A 192 2.82 5.24 -20.96
N GLY A 193 2.50 5.03 -22.25
CA GLY A 193 2.11 3.71 -22.79
C GLY A 193 0.62 3.38 -22.63
N TYR A 194 0.22 2.19 -23.08
CA TYR A 194 -1.18 1.78 -23.16
C TYR A 194 -1.49 0.59 -22.25
N ALA A 195 -2.65 0.59 -21.61
CA ALA A 195 -3.13 -0.55 -20.84
C ALA A 195 -3.59 -1.70 -21.75
N LEU A 196 -3.32 -2.94 -21.33
CA LEU A 196 -3.81 -4.14 -22.01
C LEU A 196 -5.31 -4.31 -21.75
N ASN A 197 -6.06 -4.72 -22.77
CA ASN A 197 -7.49 -4.99 -22.66
C ASN A 197 -7.76 -6.29 -21.88
N VAL A 198 -7.82 -6.20 -20.55
CA VAL A 198 -8.14 -7.33 -19.67
C VAL A 198 -9.60 -7.81 -19.76
N LEU A 199 -10.44 -7.14 -20.57
CA LEU A 199 -11.81 -7.58 -20.85
C LEU A 199 -11.90 -8.43 -22.13
N ASP A 200 -10.81 -8.55 -22.89
CA ASP A 200 -10.78 -9.28 -24.17
C ASP A 200 -9.98 -10.59 -24.06
N LYS A 201 -10.58 -11.67 -24.59
CA LYS A 201 -9.99 -13.02 -24.54
C LYS A 201 -8.74 -13.18 -25.42
N ASN A 202 -8.63 -12.43 -26.52
CA ASN A 202 -7.47 -12.49 -27.41
C ASN A 202 -6.29 -11.77 -26.78
N ALA A 203 -6.53 -10.63 -26.12
CA ALA A 203 -5.53 -9.95 -25.31
C ALA A 203 -5.01 -10.83 -24.17
N ALA A 204 -5.89 -11.53 -23.44
CA ALA A 204 -5.48 -12.49 -22.42
C ALA A 204 -4.59 -13.62 -22.97
N ARG A 205 -4.98 -14.21 -24.11
CA ARG A 205 -4.19 -15.26 -24.76
C ARG A 205 -2.83 -14.75 -25.22
N ALA A 206 -2.78 -13.58 -25.86
CA ALA A 206 -1.54 -12.97 -26.31
C ALA A 206 -0.60 -12.69 -25.12
N TYR A 207 -1.15 -12.17 -24.02
CA TYR A 207 -0.41 -11.90 -22.80
C TYR A 207 0.13 -13.18 -22.15
N ILE A 208 -0.71 -14.20 -21.94
CA ILE A 208 -0.27 -15.47 -21.34
C ILE A 208 0.86 -16.10 -22.16
N ASN A 209 0.72 -16.08 -23.49
CA ASN A 209 1.74 -16.60 -24.39
C ASN A 209 3.07 -15.84 -24.25
N ALA A 210 3.01 -14.51 -24.26
CA ALA A 210 4.19 -13.65 -24.22
C ALA A 210 4.87 -13.61 -22.84
N ALA A 211 4.09 -13.44 -21.77
CA ALA A 211 4.58 -13.27 -20.40
C ALA A 211 5.03 -14.58 -19.76
N PHE A 212 4.35 -15.70 -20.06
CA PHE A 212 4.56 -16.95 -19.31
C PHE A 212 5.01 -18.12 -20.19
N ASP A 213 4.33 -18.42 -21.29
CA ASP A 213 4.74 -19.56 -22.13
C ASP A 213 6.13 -19.34 -22.73
N ASN A 214 6.37 -18.16 -23.32
CA ASN A 214 7.67 -17.83 -23.90
C ASN A 214 8.77 -17.73 -22.84
N PHE A 215 8.45 -17.17 -21.66
CA PHE A 215 9.36 -17.14 -20.52
C PHE A 215 9.80 -18.55 -20.11
N LYS A 216 8.84 -19.47 -19.94
CA LYS A 216 9.15 -20.86 -19.56
C LYS A 216 9.93 -21.61 -20.65
N LYS A 217 9.64 -21.36 -21.93
CA LYS A 217 10.35 -22.00 -23.06
C LYS A 217 11.81 -21.56 -23.15
N THR A 218 12.10 -20.30 -22.82
CA THR A 218 13.45 -19.74 -22.86
C THR A 218 14.27 -20.05 -21.61
N MET A 219 13.62 -20.55 -20.55
CA MET A 219 14.27 -20.83 -19.27
C MET A 219 15.19 -22.07 -19.34
N PRO A 220 16.48 -21.94 -18.96
CA PRO A 220 17.40 -23.07 -18.88
C PRO A 220 16.97 -24.11 -17.81
N LYS A 221 17.21 -25.39 -18.10
CA LYS A 221 16.85 -26.51 -17.19
C LYS A 221 17.49 -26.42 -15.81
N ASP A 222 18.68 -25.85 -15.72
CA ASP A 222 19.42 -25.67 -14.47
C ASP A 222 18.90 -24.51 -13.61
N ALA A 223 18.26 -23.51 -14.24
CA ALA A 223 17.61 -22.40 -13.55
C ALA A 223 16.17 -22.73 -13.11
N ALA A 224 15.48 -23.61 -13.84
CA ALA A 224 14.06 -23.94 -13.64
C ALA A 224 13.64 -24.31 -12.21
N PRO A 225 14.43 -25.05 -11.39
CA PRO A 225 14.03 -25.43 -10.04
C PRO A 225 13.80 -24.26 -9.07
N ALA A 226 14.38 -23.08 -9.34
CA ALA A 226 14.16 -21.90 -8.51
C ALA A 226 12.82 -21.19 -8.81
N LEU A 227 12.17 -21.45 -9.96
CA LEU A 227 10.88 -20.85 -10.29
C LEU A 227 9.75 -21.53 -9.53
N ALA A 228 9.17 -20.84 -8.54
CA ALA A 228 7.96 -21.29 -7.86
C ALA A 228 6.67 -20.93 -8.61
N GLY A 229 6.66 -19.81 -9.33
CA GLY A 229 5.46 -19.37 -10.02
C GLY A 229 5.53 -17.94 -10.55
N PHE A 230 4.35 -17.39 -10.81
CA PHE A 230 4.16 -16.04 -11.32
C PHE A 230 3.27 -15.22 -10.39
N VAL A 231 3.57 -13.93 -10.30
CA VAL A 231 2.73 -12.93 -9.63
C VAL A 231 2.23 -11.93 -10.67
N VAL A 232 0.92 -11.74 -10.74
CA VAL A 232 0.29 -10.78 -11.66
C VAL A 232 -0.56 -9.81 -10.86
N GLU A 233 -0.26 -8.52 -11.00
CA GLU A 233 -1.10 -7.46 -10.47
C GLU A 233 -2.00 -6.96 -11.60
N LEU A 234 -3.32 -7.04 -11.42
CA LEU A 234 -4.27 -6.63 -12.45
C LEU A 234 -4.53 -5.13 -12.40
N PRO A 235 -4.67 -4.45 -13.55
CA PRO A 235 -5.13 -3.08 -13.57
C PRO A 235 -6.58 -3.04 -13.08
N SER A 236 -7.00 -1.91 -12.50
CA SER A 236 -8.40 -1.73 -12.17
C SER A 236 -9.21 -1.49 -13.45
N VAL A 237 -10.34 -2.18 -13.60
CA VAL A 237 -11.29 -2.01 -14.70
C VAL A 237 -12.33 -0.95 -14.34
N ALA A 238 -11.87 0.22 -13.90
CA ALA A 238 -12.74 1.29 -13.44
C ALA A 238 -12.81 2.45 -14.44
N PRO A 239 -13.82 3.32 -14.30
CA PRO A 239 -13.90 4.58 -15.03
C PRO A 239 -12.68 5.48 -14.78
N ASP A 240 -12.34 6.28 -15.80
CA ASP A 240 -11.28 7.29 -15.75
C ASP A 240 -11.94 8.67 -15.85
N THR A 241 -11.96 9.38 -14.73
CA THR A 241 -12.66 10.66 -14.61
C THR A 241 -11.91 11.81 -15.27
N SER A 242 -10.58 11.69 -15.46
CA SER A 242 -9.77 12.69 -16.17
C SER A 242 -10.22 12.87 -17.63
N ILE A 243 -10.73 11.80 -18.23
CA ILE A 243 -11.31 11.80 -19.58
C ILE A 243 -12.83 11.61 -19.57
N ARG A 244 -13.49 11.59 -18.40
CA ARG A 244 -14.92 11.23 -18.26
C ARG A 244 -15.26 9.97 -19.05
N GLY A 245 -14.45 8.93 -18.88
CA GLY A 245 -14.50 7.71 -19.67
C GLY A 245 -14.79 6.46 -18.84
N ILE A 246 -15.38 5.46 -19.49
CA ILE A 246 -15.64 4.14 -18.91
C ILE A 246 -15.03 3.05 -19.81
N PRO A 247 -14.54 1.92 -19.26
CA PRO A 247 -14.04 0.81 -20.05
C PRO A 247 -15.11 0.32 -21.05
N TRP A 248 -14.74 0.10 -22.32
CA TRP A 248 -15.71 -0.17 -23.38
C TRP A 248 -15.28 -1.33 -24.28
N THR A 249 -16.24 -2.19 -24.61
CA THR A 249 -16.09 -3.24 -25.63
C THR A 249 -17.45 -3.58 -26.23
N LEU A 250 -17.46 -4.08 -27.47
CA LEU A 250 -18.67 -4.51 -28.17
C LEU A 250 -19.45 -5.59 -27.40
N GLU A 251 -18.75 -6.46 -26.65
CA GLU A 251 -19.39 -7.49 -25.82
C GLU A 251 -20.23 -6.90 -24.68
N ILE A 252 -19.80 -5.78 -24.10
CA ILE A 252 -20.60 -5.07 -23.09
C ILE A 252 -21.84 -4.47 -23.74
N GLN A 253 -21.69 -3.82 -24.90
CA GLN A 253 -22.83 -3.26 -25.62
C GLN A 253 -23.88 -4.32 -25.94
N LYS A 254 -23.46 -5.51 -26.41
CA LYS A 254 -24.36 -6.65 -26.61
C LYS A 254 -25.07 -7.08 -25.32
N LYS A 255 -24.33 -7.17 -24.20
CA LYS A 255 -24.90 -7.51 -22.89
C LYS A 255 -25.93 -6.48 -22.42
N LEU A 256 -25.67 -5.18 -22.60
CA LEU A 256 -26.61 -4.12 -22.26
C LEU A 256 -27.91 -4.22 -23.07
N ASN A 257 -27.78 -4.36 -24.40
CA ASN A 257 -28.93 -4.48 -25.28
C ASN A 257 -29.77 -5.71 -24.93
N ALA A 258 -29.13 -6.86 -24.67
CA ALA A 258 -29.81 -8.10 -24.30
C ALA A 258 -30.49 -8.05 -22.92
N ALA A 259 -29.81 -7.51 -21.91
CA ALA A 259 -30.32 -7.52 -20.54
C ALA A 259 -31.34 -6.42 -20.24
N CYS A 260 -31.23 -5.28 -20.92
CA CYS A 260 -32.08 -4.11 -20.65
C CYS A 260 -33.16 -3.90 -21.73
N GLY A 261 -33.06 -4.59 -22.87
CA GLY A 261 -33.90 -4.33 -24.05
C GLY A 261 -33.79 -2.87 -24.53
N ALA A 262 -32.62 -2.26 -24.33
CA ALA A 262 -32.34 -0.87 -24.66
C ALA A 262 -31.58 -0.79 -25.99
N ASP A 263 -31.84 0.24 -26.78
CA ASP A 263 -31.05 0.53 -27.97
C ASP A 263 -29.70 1.16 -27.59
N THR A 264 -28.81 1.33 -28.57
CA THR A 264 -27.48 1.89 -28.33
C THR A 264 -27.53 3.31 -27.78
N MET A 265 -28.43 4.16 -28.29
CA MET A 265 -28.54 5.55 -27.82
C MET A 265 -29.00 5.58 -26.36
N THR A 266 -30.01 4.79 -25.99
CA THR A 266 -30.45 4.71 -24.60
C THR A 266 -29.40 4.14 -23.69
N SER A 267 -28.72 3.06 -24.08
CA SER A 267 -27.66 2.44 -23.30
C SER A 267 -26.54 3.42 -23.00
N VAL A 268 -26.06 4.16 -24.00
CA VAL A 268 -24.97 5.11 -23.83
C VAL A 268 -25.42 6.34 -23.04
N LEU A 269 -26.53 7.00 -23.39
CA LEU A 269 -26.99 8.19 -22.66
C LEU A 269 -27.28 7.88 -21.19
N SER A 270 -27.86 6.72 -20.87
CA SER A 270 -28.12 6.30 -19.49
C SER A 270 -26.85 6.16 -18.64
N LEU A 271 -25.69 5.88 -19.24
CA LEU A 271 -24.42 5.77 -18.51
C LEU A 271 -23.86 7.14 -18.10
N PHE A 272 -24.15 8.21 -18.85
CA PHE A 272 -23.54 9.53 -18.67
C PHE A 272 -24.52 10.65 -18.29
N VAL A 273 -25.82 10.45 -18.49
CA VAL A 273 -26.88 11.44 -18.25
C VAL A 273 -27.87 10.90 -17.22
N ASP A 274 -27.96 11.54 -16.06
CA ASP A 274 -28.90 11.15 -15.01
C ASP A 274 -30.36 11.39 -15.44
N GLY A 275 -31.25 10.47 -15.07
CA GLY A 275 -32.68 10.57 -15.33
C GLY A 275 -33.11 10.28 -16.77
N TYR A 276 -32.19 10.12 -17.73
CA TYR A 276 -32.50 9.95 -19.15
C TYR A 276 -33.53 8.84 -19.43
N SER A 277 -33.42 7.70 -18.73
CA SER A 277 -34.35 6.59 -18.83
C SER A 277 -34.77 6.11 -17.45
N ALA A 278 -36.01 5.61 -17.33
CA ALA A 278 -36.46 4.87 -16.16
C ALA A 278 -35.59 3.62 -15.87
N LYS A 279 -34.86 3.13 -16.89
CA LYS A 279 -33.91 2.02 -16.77
C LYS A 279 -32.47 2.46 -16.44
N ASN A 280 -32.19 3.74 -16.16
CA ASN A 280 -30.83 4.25 -15.90
C ASN A 280 -30.06 3.38 -14.90
N GLY A 281 -30.68 3.09 -13.74
CA GLY A 281 -30.05 2.27 -12.71
C GLY A 281 -29.77 0.83 -13.18
N LEU A 282 -30.73 0.20 -13.86
CA LEU A 282 -30.57 -1.14 -14.43
C LEU A 282 -29.43 -1.21 -15.46
N ILE A 283 -29.33 -0.21 -16.34
CA ILE A 283 -28.28 -0.12 -17.36
C ILE A 283 -26.90 0.04 -16.72
N ARG A 284 -26.74 0.98 -15.78
CA ARG A 284 -25.46 1.20 -15.08
C ARG A 284 -25.04 -0.02 -14.28
N ARG A 285 -25.98 -0.61 -13.54
CA ARG A 285 -25.74 -1.85 -12.80
C ARG A 285 -25.24 -2.96 -13.72
N THR A 286 -25.95 -3.21 -14.81
CA THR A 286 -25.60 -4.25 -15.79
C THR A 286 -24.23 -3.98 -16.41
N PHE A 287 -23.92 -2.71 -16.71
CA PHE A 287 -22.62 -2.31 -17.24
C PHE A 287 -21.50 -2.65 -16.27
N TYR A 288 -21.53 -2.10 -15.05
CA TYR A 288 -20.43 -2.24 -14.10
C TYR A 288 -20.28 -3.68 -13.58
N SER A 289 -21.36 -4.44 -13.39
CA SER A 289 -21.26 -5.86 -13.06
C SER A 289 -20.65 -6.67 -14.21
N SER A 290 -20.99 -6.34 -15.46
CA SER A 290 -20.43 -7.03 -16.64
C SER A 290 -18.93 -6.83 -16.82
N LEU A 291 -18.36 -5.72 -16.34
CA LEU A 291 -16.90 -5.50 -16.36
C LEU A 291 -16.17 -6.59 -15.59
N LEU A 292 -16.64 -6.89 -14.37
CA LEU A 292 -16.05 -7.92 -13.53
C LEU A 292 -16.29 -9.32 -14.08
N ASP A 293 -17.48 -9.59 -14.62
CA ASP A 293 -17.77 -10.88 -15.26
C ASP A 293 -16.83 -11.15 -16.43
N LEU A 294 -16.59 -10.14 -17.28
CA LEU A 294 -15.68 -10.24 -18.41
C LEU A 294 -14.22 -10.35 -17.96
N LEU A 295 -13.78 -9.55 -16.99
CA LEU A 295 -12.44 -9.66 -16.40
C LEU A 295 -12.18 -11.07 -15.86
N ASN A 296 -13.13 -11.60 -15.09
CA ASN A 296 -13.02 -12.92 -14.48
C ASN A 296 -12.99 -14.02 -15.55
N ALA A 297 -13.92 -13.97 -16.52
CA ALA A 297 -14.05 -14.98 -17.55
C ALA A 297 -12.90 -14.96 -18.57
N ASN A 298 -12.50 -13.77 -19.02
CA ASN A 298 -11.57 -13.63 -20.13
C ASN A 298 -10.11 -13.53 -19.69
N PHE A 299 -9.81 -13.18 -18.43
CA PHE A 299 -8.44 -12.95 -17.98
C PHE A 299 -8.07 -13.76 -16.73
N ILE A 300 -8.81 -13.62 -15.63
CA ILE A 300 -8.45 -14.25 -14.34
C ILE A 300 -8.53 -15.79 -14.42
N LYS A 301 -9.62 -16.34 -14.94
CA LYS A 301 -9.77 -17.80 -15.10
C LYS A 301 -8.69 -18.38 -16.03
N PRO A 302 -8.42 -17.81 -17.23
CA PRO A 302 -7.30 -18.26 -18.06
C PRO A 302 -5.93 -18.24 -17.37
N LEU A 303 -5.62 -17.20 -16.58
CA LEU A 303 -4.38 -17.16 -15.78
C LEU A 303 -4.33 -18.30 -14.77
N ALA A 304 -5.43 -18.52 -14.03
CA ALA A 304 -5.53 -19.59 -13.05
C ALA A 304 -5.41 -20.99 -13.69
N GLU A 305 -6.01 -21.19 -14.88
CA GLU A 305 -5.92 -22.41 -15.67
C GLU A 305 -4.50 -22.64 -16.18
N PHE A 306 -3.82 -21.59 -16.65
CA PHE A 306 -2.41 -21.66 -17.03
C PHE A 306 -1.54 -22.13 -15.86
N GLY A 307 -1.69 -21.56 -14.67
CA GLY A 307 -0.95 -21.99 -13.47
C GLY A 307 -1.13 -23.47 -13.17
N LYS A 308 -2.39 -23.94 -13.20
CA LYS A 308 -2.72 -25.37 -13.01
C LYS A 308 -2.09 -26.26 -14.08
N LYS A 309 -2.24 -25.94 -15.36
CA LYS A 309 -1.71 -26.72 -16.49
C LYS A 309 -0.19 -26.78 -16.50
N SER A 310 0.44 -25.66 -16.17
CA SER A 310 1.90 -25.50 -16.19
C SER A 310 2.59 -25.97 -14.91
N ARG A 311 1.82 -26.39 -13.89
CA ARG A 311 2.29 -26.76 -12.53
C ARG A 311 3.16 -25.70 -11.87
N CYS A 312 2.86 -24.43 -12.15
CA CYS A 312 3.51 -23.27 -11.53
C CYS A 312 2.48 -22.54 -10.65
N GLY A 313 2.92 -22.00 -9.52
CA GLY A 313 2.07 -21.11 -8.72
C GLY A 313 1.61 -19.92 -9.56
N MET A 314 0.34 -19.54 -9.47
CA MET A 314 -0.20 -18.34 -10.09
C MET A 314 -0.88 -17.51 -9.02
N HIS A 315 -0.27 -16.36 -8.69
CA HIS A 315 -0.71 -15.47 -7.63
C HIS A 315 -1.20 -14.16 -8.25
N ILE A 316 -2.50 -13.95 -8.22
CA ILE A 316 -3.18 -12.82 -8.83
C ILE A 316 -3.57 -11.83 -7.73
N TYR A 317 -3.14 -10.58 -7.88
CA TYR A 317 -3.55 -9.48 -7.02
C TYR A 317 -4.50 -8.57 -7.77
N LEU A 318 -5.65 -8.32 -7.15
CA LEU A 318 -6.64 -7.36 -7.65
C LEU A 318 -6.21 -5.97 -7.20
N ASN A 319 -6.61 -4.94 -7.95
CA ASN A 319 -6.36 -3.59 -7.52
C ASN A 319 -7.56 -3.04 -6.71
N GLY A 320 -7.31 -2.59 -5.48
CA GLY A 320 -8.31 -2.02 -4.57
C GLY A 320 -8.54 -0.52 -4.71
N GLY A 321 -7.76 0.17 -5.54
CA GLY A 321 -7.90 1.60 -5.82
C GLY A 321 -6.88 2.09 -6.85
N ASP A 322 -7.08 3.22 -7.52
CA ASP A 322 -6.14 3.66 -8.56
C ASP A 322 -4.75 3.92 -7.95
N HIS A 323 -3.65 3.47 -8.56
CA HIS A 323 -2.30 3.81 -8.12
C HIS A 323 -1.96 5.31 -8.32
N TYR A 324 -2.76 6.03 -9.11
CA TYR A 324 -2.37 7.34 -9.65
C TYR A 324 -3.44 8.44 -9.55
N SER A 325 -4.69 8.14 -9.16
CA SER A 325 -5.72 9.16 -8.95
C SER A 325 -6.20 9.19 -7.49
N THR A 326 -6.51 10.40 -7.02
CA THR A 326 -7.17 10.66 -5.73
C THR A 326 -8.68 10.43 -5.81
N GLU A 327 -9.21 10.15 -7.00
CA GLU A 327 -10.62 9.89 -7.18
C GLU A 327 -10.91 8.42 -6.86
N HIS A 328 -11.56 8.20 -5.73
CA HIS A 328 -11.95 6.89 -5.24
C HIS A 328 -12.53 6.02 -6.37
N MET A 329 -11.86 4.92 -6.67
CA MET A 329 -12.34 3.96 -7.65
C MET A 329 -13.72 3.45 -7.27
N LEU A 330 -14.54 3.20 -8.29
CA LEU A 330 -15.78 2.45 -8.11
C LEU A 330 -15.46 1.15 -7.34
N GLN A 331 -15.99 1.04 -6.13
CA GLN A 331 -15.81 -0.17 -5.33
C GLN A 331 -16.55 -1.34 -5.98
N PHE A 332 -15.82 -2.43 -6.18
CA PHE A 332 -16.30 -3.61 -6.89
C PHE A 332 -16.66 -4.74 -5.93
N ASP A 333 -17.73 -5.47 -6.27
CA ASP A 333 -18.02 -6.78 -5.69
C ASP A 333 -17.04 -7.82 -6.26
N TRP A 334 -15.96 -8.09 -5.52
CA TRP A 334 -14.94 -9.05 -5.91
C TRP A 334 -15.31 -10.51 -5.62
N SER A 335 -16.53 -10.84 -5.17
CA SER A 335 -16.90 -12.17 -4.66
C SER A 335 -16.58 -13.31 -5.64
N SER A 336 -16.91 -13.13 -6.92
CA SER A 336 -16.66 -14.13 -7.98
C SER A 336 -15.18 -14.35 -8.27
N CYS A 337 -14.34 -13.34 -8.03
CA CYS A 337 -12.89 -13.39 -8.22
C CYS A 337 -12.22 -13.95 -6.96
N ALA A 338 -12.59 -13.47 -5.78
CA ALA A 338 -12.03 -13.90 -4.49
C ALA A 338 -12.21 -15.40 -4.23
N ALA A 339 -13.29 -16.01 -4.74
CA ALA A 339 -13.53 -17.45 -4.65
C ALA A 339 -12.45 -18.31 -5.37
N LEU A 340 -11.73 -17.75 -6.35
CA LEU A 340 -10.69 -18.47 -7.07
C LEU A 340 -9.41 -18.61 -6.22
N PRO A 341 -8.82 -19.82 -6.11
CA PRO A 341 -7.60 -20.02 -5.33
C PRO A 341 -6.43 -19.14 -5.79
N ALA A 342 -6.25 -18.96 -7.10
CA ALA A 342 -5.17 -18.17 -7.69
C ALA A 342 -5.24 -16.67 -7.35
N VAL A 343 -6.39 -16.16 -6.89
CA VAL A 343 -6.54 -14.75 -6.48
C VAL A 343 -6.15 -14.65 -5.01
N GLU A 344 -4.91 -14.25 -4.74
CA GLU A 344 -4.30 -14.28 -3.40
C GLU A 344 -4.64 -13.04 -2.57
N GLY A 345 -4.84 -11.90 -3.23
CA GLY A 345 -4.83 -10.64 -2.52
C GLY A 345 -5.35 -9.44 -3.30
N ILE A 346 -5.26 -8.30 -2.63
CA ILE A 346 -5.54 -7.00 -3.19
C ILE A 346 -4.34 -6.08 -2.93
N THR A 347 -4.05 -5.23 -3.90
CA THR A 347 -3.03 -4.19 -3.80
C THR A 347 -3.72 -2.84 -3.64
N ALA A 348 -3.25 -2.05 -2.69
CA ALA A 348 -3.65 -0.65 -2.52
C ALA A 348 -2.37 0.20 -2.35
N ALA A 349 -2.42 1.47 -2.74
CA ALA A 349 -1.22 2.27 -2.95
C ALA A 349 -0.96 3.36 -1.89
N ALA A 350 -1.73 3.43 -0.81
CA ALA A 350 -1.58 4.48 0.20
C ALA A 350 -1.45 3.88 1.61
N PRO A 351 -0.25 3.78 2.20
CA PRO A 351 -0.17 3.43 3.59
C PRO A 351 -0.82 4.60 4.36
N PHE A 352 -1.55 4.32 5.42
CA PHE A 352 -2.16 5.32 6.32
C PHE A 352 -3.44 6.06 5.87
N SER A 353 -4.08 5.71 4.75
CA SER A 353 -5.46 6.16 4.50
C SER A 353 -6.46 5.13 5.03
N GLY A 354 -7.36 5.51 5.95
CA GLY A 354 -8.40 4.63 6.51
C GLY A 354 -9.25 3.90 5.46
N ASP A 355 -9.38 4.47 4.25
CA ASP A 355 -10.07 3.87 3.11
C ASP A 355 -9.48 2.53 2.63
N ASN A 356 -8.17 2.31 2.81
CA ASN A 356 -7.51 1.07 2.39
C ASN A 356 -7.88 -0.12 3.28
N CYS A 357 -8.15 0.13 4.56
CA CYS A 357 -8.57 -0.91 5.50
C CYS A 357 -9.93 -1.51 5.10
N ILE A 358 -10.85 -0.69 4.56
CA ILE A 358 -12.19 -1.14 4.19
C ILE A 358 -12.15 -2.07 2.97
N SER A 359 -11.49 -1.66 1.88
CA SER A 359 -11.43 -2.48 0.65
C SER A 359 -10.65 -3.78 0.87
N ALA A 360 -9.54 -3.70 1.61
CA ALA A 360 -8.77 -4.88 1.96
C ALA A 360 -9.53 -5.81 2.92
N ARG A 361 -10.28 -5.26 3.88
CA ARG A 361 -11.16 -6.07 4.74
C ARG A 361 -12.30 -6.71 3.94
N LEU A 362 -12.98 -5.96 3.06
CA LEU A 362 -14.01 -6.50 2.16
C LEU A 362 -13.46 -7.70 1.40
N PHE A 363 -12.33 -7.56 0.72
CA PHE A 363 -11.71 -8.68 0.01
C PHE A 363 -11.38 -9.86 0.94
N ALA A 364 -10.82 -9.59 2.13
CA ALA A 364 -10.46 -10.64 3.09
C ALA A 364 -11.68 -11.43 3.59
N ASP A 365 -12.82 -10.78 3.84
CA ASP A 365 -14.08 -11.45 4.22
C ASP A 365 -14.66 -12.27 3.07
N LEU A 366 -14.69 -11.71 1.85
CA LEU A 366 -15.18 -12.44 0.67
C LEU A 366 -14.33 -13.69 0.40
N LYS A 367 -13.00 -13.58 0.59
CA LYS A 367 -12.07 -14.68 0.45
C LYS A 367 -12.25 -15.73 1.55
N SER A 368 -12.34 -15.32 2.81
CA SER A 368 -12.46 -16.25 3.95
C SER A 368 -13.76 -17.06 3.90
N LEU A 369 -14.86 -16.44 3.46
CA LEU A 369 -16.17 -17.07 3.35
C LEU A 369 -16.29 -17.99 2.12
N ASN A 370 -15.70 -17.63 0.98
CA ASN A 370 -15.85 -18.37 -0.29
C ASN A 370 -14.72 -19.36 -0.61
N ALA A 371 -13.55 -19.30 0.03
CA ALA A 371 -12.42 -20.15 -0.34
C ALA A 371 -12.17 -21.32 0.62
N ARG A 372 -11.60 -22.41 0.07
CA ARG A 372 -11.14 -23.57 0.86
C ARG A 372 -9.88 -23.26 1.69
N GLN A 373 -9.08 -22.29 1.24
CA GLN A 373 -7.90 -21.75 1.93
C GLN A 373 -8.14 -20.23 2.14
N SER A 374 -8.24 -19.82 3.40
CA SER A 374 -8.88 -18.59 3.88
C SER A 374 -7.91 -17.43 4.08
N ARG A 375 -7.19 -17.01 3.03
CA ARG A 375 -6.18 -15.95 3.15
C ARG A 375 -6.50 -14.79 2.23
N GLY A 376 -6.94 -13.68 2.81
CA GLY A 376 -6.84 -12.38 2.15
C GLY A 376 -5.47 -11.80 2.40
N THR A 377 -4.68 -11.61 1.34
CA THR A 377 -3.33 -11.04 1.39
C THR A 377 -3.31 -9.59 0.90
N VAL A 378 -2.49 -8.76 1.52
CA VAL A 378 -2.18 -7.39 1.08
C VAL A 378 -0.67 -7.21 0.86
N VAL A 379 -0.27 -6.09 0.27
CA VAL A 379 1.15 -5.73 0.16
C VAL A 379 1.41 -4.47 0.99
N LEU A 380 2.27 -4.58 2.00
CA LEU A 380 2.64 -3.51 2.93
C LEU A 380 3.66 -2.57 2.32
N GLY A 381 3.69 -1.34 2.82
CA GLY A 381 4.77 -0.41 2.56
C GLY A 381 4.69 0.30 1.21
N ARG A 382 3.59 0.16 0.45
CA ARG A 382 3.38 0.86 -0.83
C ARG A 382 2.95 2.29 -0.62
N ASN A 383 3.68 3.29 -1.15
CA ASN A 383 3.33 4.70 -0.98
C ASN A 383 3.45 5.54 -2.26
N ARG A 384 2.32 6.11 -2.72
CA ARG A 384 2.25 7.02 -3.89
C ARG A 384 3.12 8.26 -3.79
N ILE A 385 3.25 8.82 -2.59
CA ILE A 385 4.06 10.03 -2.41
C ILE A 385 5.54 9.71 -2.25
N GLY A 386 5.92 8.42 -2.19
CA GLY A 386 7.31 7.97 -2.08
C GLY A 386 7.96 8.28 -0.74
N VAL A 387 7.18 8.55 0.33
CA VAL A 387 7.74 8.82 1.67
C VAL A 387 8.21 7.50 2.24
N GLY A 388 9.52 7.39 2.50
CA GLY A 388 10.17 6.24 3.13
C GLY A 388 9.53 5.89 4.47
N LEU A 389 9.50 4.59 4.77
CA LEU A 389 8.86 4.01 5.95
C LEU A 389 9.88 3.25 6.79
N SER A 390 9.80 3.47 8.09
CA SER A 390 10.62 2.77 9.09
C SER A 390 10.03 1.39 9.46
N PRO A 391 10.81 0.52 10.13
CA PRO A 391 10.29 -0.70 10.76
C PRO A 391 9.00 -0.50 11.57
N LYS A 392 8.93 0.54 12.40
CA LYS A 392 7.73 0.86 13.19
C LYS A 392 6.53 1.27 12.33
N ASP A 393 6.75 1.96 11.20
CA ASP A 393 5.68 2.36 10.28
C ASP A 393 5.00 1.14 9.64
N ILE A 394 5.79 0.22 9.09
CA ILE A 394 5.28 -0.96 8.37
C ILE A 394 4.70 -1.98 9.34
N LYS A 395 5.26 -2.10 10.54
CA LYS A 395 4.64 -2.87 11.62
C LYS A 395 3.27 -2.31 11.97
N PHE A 396 3.16 -1.00 12.18
CA PHE A 396 1.90 -0.36 12.51
C PHE A 396 0.86 -0.55 11.40
N GLU A 397 1.23 -0.31 10.13
CA GLU A 397 0.38 -0.59 8.96
C GLU A 397 -0.12 -2.04 8.96
N SER A 398 0.79 -2.99 9.20
CA SER A 398 0.44 -4.41 9.27
C SER A 398 -0.54 -4.71 10.41
N ASP A 399 -0.36 -4.11 11.57
CA ASP A 399 -1.18 -4.34 12.76
C ASP A 399 -2.58 -3.71 12.61
N GLU A 400 -2.65 -2.52 12.02
CA GLU A 400 -3.90 -1.84 11.67
C GLU A 400 -4.71 -2.69 10.67
N LEU A 401 -4.07 -3.18 9.60
CA LEU A 401 -4.72 -4.05 8.63
C LEU A 401 -5.20 -5.37 9.27
N SER A 402 -4.40 -5.96 10.16
CA SER A 402 -4.77 -7.19 10.86
C SER A 402 -5.91 -7.01 11.87
N ILE A 403 -5.94 -5.92 12.65
CA ILE A 403 -7.03 -5.69 13.61
C ILE A 403 -8.35 -5.52 12.86
N HIS A 404 -8.28 -4.90 11.67
CA HIS A 404 -9.40 -4.79 10.75
C HIS A 404 -9.75 -6.09 10.04
N GLY A 405 -8.97 -7.17 10.09
CA GLY A 405 -9.34 -8.53 9.64
C GLY A 405 -8.57 -9.14 8.48
N ILE A 406 -7.44 -8.54 8.13
CA ILE A 406 -6.53 -9.07 7.11
C ILE A 406 -5.59 -10.09 7.75
N HIS A 407 -5.35 -11.20 7.04
CA HIS A 407 -4.68 -12.38 7.61
C HIS A 407 -3.19 -12.40 7.33
N SER A 408 -2.82 -11.98 6.12
CA SER A 408 -1.47 -12.11 5.59
C SER A 408 -1.07 -10.87 4.81
N ALA A 409 0.23 -10.65 4.73
CA ALA A 409 0.79 -9.59 3.94
C ALA A 409 2.13 -9.99 3.30
N HIS A 410 2.45 -9.31 2.21
CA HIS A 410 3.78 -9.26 1.61
C HIS A 410 4.37 -7.88 1.82
N ILE A 411 5.67 -7.74 1.58
CA ILE A 411 6.39 -6.49 1.84
C ILE A 411 6.81 -5.94 0.49
N ASP A 412 6.31 -4.75 0.14
CA ASP A 412 6.83 -4.01 -1.00
C ASP A 412 8.22 -3.49 -0.63
N GLY A 413 9.21 -3.72 -1.49
CA GLY A 413 10.59 -3.31 -1.20
C GLY A 413 11.48 -3.48 -2.43
N SER A 414 12.64 -2.83 -2.40
CA SER A 414 13.70 -3.03 -3.39
C SER A 414 14.99 -3.42 -2.68
N TYR A 415 15.56 -4.56 -3.07
CA TYR A 415 16.85 -5.03 -2.55
C TYR A 415 18.04 -4.75 -3.49
N SER A 416 17.80 -4.33 -4.75
CA SER A 416 18.86 -4.39 -5.77
C SER A 416 19.72 -3.14 -5.92
N THR A 417 19.19 -1.91 -5.85
CA THR A 417 20.06 -0.73 -6.02
C THR A 417 19.59 0.55 -5.33
N LEU A 418 20.60 1.33 -4.92
CA LEU A 418 20.54 2.71 -4.49
C LEU A 418 20.52 3.66 -5.70
N GLY A 419 19.49 4.49 -5.75
CA GLY A 419 19.36 5.58 -6.70
C GLY A 419 18.04 6.34 -6.47
N TYR A 420 18.03 7.62 -6.83
CA TYR A 420 16.85 8.49 -6.70
C TYR A 420 15.59 7.93 -7.41
N HIS A 421 15.79 7.08 -8.43
CA HIS A 421 14.72 6.39 -9.16
C HIS A 421 13.99 5.31 -8.33
N SER A 422 14.71 4.47 -7.57
CA SER A 422 14.16 3.36 -6.80
C SER A 422 13.74 3.79 -5.39
N GLY A 423 14.54 4.66 -4.74
CA GLY A 423 14.30 5.13 -3.37
C GLY A 423 13.02 5.95 -3.18
N MET A 424 12.49 6.57 -4.26
CA MET A 424 11.22 7.28 -4.22
C MET A 424 9.99 6.39 -4.51
N ARG A 425 10.17 5.16 -4.99
CA ARG A 425 9.03 4.29 -5.39
C ARG A 425 8.72 3.19 -4.39
N THR A 426 9.73 2.68 -3.67
CA THR A 426 9.57 1.63 -2.65
C THR A 426 9.97 2.17 -1.27
N PRO A 427 9.01 2.58 -0.45
CA PRO A 427 9.24 3.19 0.85
C PRO A 427 9.96 2.31 1.88
N ALA A 428 9.78 1.00 1.77
CA ALA A 428 10.51 0.01 2.57
C ALA A 428 11.73 -0.45 1.78
N ASN A 429 12.76 0.38 1.72
CA ASN A 429 14.02 -0.08 1.16
C ASN A 429 14.63 -1.07 2.17
N THR A 430 14.91 -2.30 1.77
CA THR A 430 15.46 -3.36 2.64
C THR A 430 16.96 -3.56 2.41
N PHE A 431 17.58 -2.68 1.62
CA PHE A 431 19.01 -2.69 1.30
C PHE A 431 19.89 -2.47 2.54
N VAL A 432 21.17 -2.91 2.50
CA VAL A 432 22.12 -2.88 3.64
C VAL A 432 22.33 -1.50 4.28
N HIS A 433 22.13 -0.42 3.52
CA HIS A 433 22.20 0.96 4.03
C HIS A 433 20.84 1.55 4.44
N SER A 434 19.79 0.74 4.49
CA SER A 434 18.49 1.13 4.99
C SER A 434 18.36 0.85 6.48
N SER A 435 17.66 1.75 7.18
CA SER A 435 17.16 1.54 8.54
C SER A 435 16.34 0.25 8.68
N PHE A 436 15.81 -0.30 7.59
CA PHE A 436 15.05 -1.54 7.64
C PHE A 436 15.91 -2.82 7.68
N TYR A 437 17.18 -2.77 7.24
CA TYR A 437 18.03 -3.97 7.08
C TYR A 437 18.30 -4.71 8.39
N GLY A 438 18.74 -3.98 9.43
CA GLY A 438 19.09 -4.58 10.73
C GLY A 438 17.90 -5.16 11.49
N SER A 439 16.68 -4.67 11.20
CA SER A 439 15.45 -5.13 11.87
C SER A 439 14.61 -6.09 11.02
N TYR A 440 15.04 -6.41 9.80
CA TYR A 440 14.23 -7.21 8.86
C TYR A 440 13.86 -8.58 9.43
N GLN A 441 14.82 -9.30 9.99
CA GLN A 441 14.59 -10.64 10.53
C GLN A 441 13.62 -10.64 11.71
N ASN A 442 13.74 -9.66 12.61
CA ASN A 442 12.81 -9.49 13.74
C ASN A 442 11.40 -9.18 13.23
N PHE A 443 11.29 -8.31 12.23
CA PHE A 443 10.01 -7.95 11.63
C PHE A 443 9.36 -9.13 10.90
N LEU A 444 10.12 -9.89 10.10
CA LEU A 444 9.63 -11.10 9.45
C LEU A 444 9.12 -12.11 10.49
N SER A 445 9.88 -12.34 11.56
CA SER A 445 9.52 -13.28 12.61
C SER A 445 8.21 -12.87 13.32
N TYR A 446 8.07 -11.57 13.64
CA TYR A 446 6.85 -10.99 14.15
C TYR A 446 5.66 -11.23 13.21
N LEU A 447 5.83 -10.89 11.93
CA LEU A 447 4.78 -11.03 10.92
C LEU A 447 4.37 -12.48 10.73
N MET A 448 5.33 -13.41 10.63
CA MET A 448 5.07 -14.85 10.48
C MET A 448 4.26 -15.44 11.64
N ARG A 449 4.58 -15.09 12.89
CA ARG A 449 3.80 -15.55 14.06
C ARG A 449 2.41 -14.95 14.09
N LYS A 450 2.29 -13.65 13.82
CA LYS A 450 0.99 -12.96 13.74
C LYS A 450 0.09 -13.61 12.70
N GLN A 451 0.58 -13.77 11.46
CA GLN A 451 -0.16 -14.39 10.36
C GLN A 451 -0.58 -15.82 10.70
N PHE A 452 0.30 -16.58 11.34
CA PHE A 452 -0.02 -17.94 11.76
C PHE A 452 -1.19 -18.01 12.74
N CYS A 453 -1.23 -17.12 13.73
CA CYS A 453 -2.36 -17.01 14.65
C CYS A 453 -3.67 -16.64 13.91
N LEU A 454 -3.63 -15.64 13.04
CA LEU A 454 -4.79 -15.18 12.26
C LEU A 454 -5.32 -16.24 11.28
N GLU A 455 -4.43 -17.02 10.67
CA GLU A 455 -4.79 -18.07 9.70
C GLU A 455 -5.51 -19.27 10.34
N LYS A 456 -5.27 -19.53 11.63
CA LYS A 456 -5.85 -20.67 12.35
C LYS A 456 -7.22 -20.39 12.93
N THR A 457 -7.60 -19.13 13.03
CA THR A 457 -8.86 -18.73 13.66
C THR A 457 -10.00 -18.62 12.65
N PRO A 458 -11.15 -19.29 12.87
CA PRO A 458 -12.31 -19.16 12.00
C PRO A 458 -12.93 -17.75 12.09
N HIS A 459 -13.32 -17.19 10.94
CA HIS A 459 -14.13 -15.96 10.85
C HIS A 459 -15.58 -16.28 11.17
N ALA A 460 -15.94 -16.19 12.45
CA ALA A 460 -17.32 -16.43 12.90
C ALA A 460 -17.84 -15.20 13.66
N GLU A 461 -17.86 -14.05 13.00
CA GLU A 461 -18.43 -12.84 13.58
C GLU A 461 -19.97 -12.92 13.54
N SER A 462 -20.61 -12.51 14.63
CA SER A 462 -22.09 -12.56 14.74
C SER A 462 -22.79 -11.38 14.04
N VAL A 463 -22.04 -10.41 13.54
CA VAL A 463 -22.55 -9.26 12.78
C VAL A 463 -22.11 -9.40 11.33
N ALA A 464 -23.06 -9.33 10.39
CA ALA A 464 -22.76 -9.13 8.99
C ALA A 464 -23.11 -7.71 8.55
N VAL A 465 -22.23 -7.10 7.76
CA VAL A 465 -22.50 -5.83 7.08
C VAL A 465 -22.70 -6.11 5.60
N LEU A 466 -23.82 -5.68 5.04
CA LEU A 466 -24.09 -5.78 3.62
C LEU A 466 -23.19 -4.79 2.86
N PHE A 467 -22.45 -5.27 1.87
CA PHE A 467 -21.75 -4.43 0.90
C PHE A 467 -22.73 -3.99 -0.20
N PRO A 468 -23.07 -2.70 -0.32
CA PRO A 468 -24.13 -2.21 -1.22
C PRO A 468 -23.62 -2.00 -2.66
N GLY A 469 -22.97 -3.03 -3.23
CA GLY A 469 -22.30 -2.95 -4.52
C GLY A 469 -23.25 -2.61 -5.67
N GLN A 470 -24.45 -3.21 -5.71
CA GLN A 470 -25.42 -2.89 -6.76
C GLN A 470 -25.92 -1.44 -6.67
N THR A 471 -26.04 -0.92 -5.45
CA THR A 471 -26.41 0.47 -5.22
C THR A 471 -25.28 1.41 -5.67
N PHE A 472 -24.01 1.08 -5.43
CA PHE A 472 -22.89 1.85 -5.98
C PHE A 472 -22.91 1.90 -7.50
N TYR A 473 -23.14 0.76 -8.16
CA TYR A 473 -23.22 0.70 -9.63
C TYR A 473 -24.37 1.56 -10.19
N THR A 474 -25.55 1.53 -9.58
CA THR A 474 -26.73 2.30 -10.03
C THR A 474 -26.47 3.81 -10.11
N TYR A 475 -25.67 4.34 -9.18
CA TYR A 475 -25.45 5.78 -9.07
C TYR A 475 -24.10 6.26 -9.59
N TYR A 476 -23.20 5.37 -9.98
CA TYR A 476 -21.94 5.80 -10.55
C TYR A 476 -22.15 6.35 -11.96
N ASN A 477 -21.98 7.66 -12.09
CA ASN A 477 -21.96 8.39 -13.36
C ASN A 477 -20.60 9.09 -13.48
N PRO A 478 -19.76 8.76 -14.48
CA PRO A 478 -18.44 9.36 -14.65
C PRO A 478 -18.47 10.89 -14.90
N SER A 479 -19.61 11.43 -15.31
CA SER A 479 -19.82 12.87 -15.50
C SER A 479 -20.40 13.58 -14.27
N HIS A 480 -20.92 12.83 -13.28
CA HIS A 480 -21.59 13.39 -12.11
C HIS A 480 -21.52 12.42 -10.91
N LEU A 481 -20.56 12.64 -10.01
CA LEU A 481 -20.24 11.69 -8.93
C LEU A 481 -20.95 11.98 -7.59
N ALA A 482 -21.69 13.09 -7.45
CA ALA A 482 -22.19 13.54 -6.14
C ALA A 482 -23.04 12.47 -5.43
N GLY A 483 -23.96 11.85 -6.16
CA GLY A 483 -24.79 10.77 -5.62
C GLY A 483 -23.97 9.57 -5.17
N TYR A 484 -22.98 9.13 -5.96
CA TYR A 484 -22.08 8.03 -5.60
C TYR A 484 -21.24 8.36 -4.36
N LYS A 485 -20.60 9.54 -4.33
CA LYS A 485 -19.73 9.99 -3.23
C LYS A 485 -20.48 10.06 -1.90
N LEU A 486 -21.71 10.57 -1.90
CA LEU A 486 -22.54 10.61 -0.69
C LEU A 486 -22.75 9.21 -0.09
N ARG A 487 -23.13 8.22 -0.92
CA ARG A 487 -23.32 6.84 -0.43
C ARG A 487 -22.03 6.15 -0.02
N LEU A 488 -20.92 6.43 -0.70
CA LEU A 488 -19.62 5.92 -0.29
C LEU A 488 -19.20 6.49 1.08
N GLN A 489 -19.44 7.79 1.31
CA GLN A 489 -19.21 8.44 2.60
C GLN A 489 -20.08 7.83 3.70
N ASN A 490 -21.36 7.64 3.43
CA ASN A 490 -22.34 7.04 4.34
C ASN A 490 -21.99 5.59 4.69
N PHE A 491 -21.61 4.77 3.71
CA PHE A 491 -21.09 3.42 3.94
C PHE A 491 -19.82 3.46 4.81
N THR A 492 -18.87 4.33 4.48
CA THR A 492 -17.61 4.50 5.22
C THR A 492 -17.86 4.93 6.67
N ALA A 493 -18.84 5.80 6.92
CA ALA A 493 -19.24 6.22 8.26
C ALA A 493 -19.75 5.05 9.10
N VAL A 494 -20.61 4.19 8.54
CA VAL A 494 -21.08 2.97 9.23
C VAL A 494 -19.90 2.08 9.63
N ILE A 495 -18.95 1.85 8.73
CA ILE A 495 -17.79 1.01 8.99
C ILE A 495 -16.87 1.63 10.04
N ASN A 496 -16.58 2.92 9.93
CA ASN A 496 -15.75 3.64 10.89
C ASN A 496 -16.36 3.61 12.28
N GLN A 497 -17.69 3.71 12.41
CA GLN A 497 -18.36 3.57 13.70
C GLN A 497 -18.19 2.18 14.29
N LEU A 498 -18.44 1.12 13.50
CA LEU A 498 -18.27 -0.28 13.97
C LEU A 498 -16.83 -0.53 14.45
N VAL A 499 -15.85 -0.01 13.70
CA VAL A 499 -14.44 -0.07 14.06
C VAL A 499 -14.15 0.71 15.35
N ALA A 500 -14.61 1.95 15.45
CA ALA A 500 -14.43 2.78 16.64
C ALA A 500 -15.01 2.08 17.87
N ASP A 501 -16.13 1.39 17.72
CA ASP A 501 -16.77 0.66 18.80
C ASP A 501 -16.18 -0.71 19.13
N SER A 502 -15.18 -1.17 18.37
CA SER A 502 -14.63 -2.53 18.42
C SER A 502 -15.73 -3.60 18.26
N ILE A 503 -16.72 -3.33 17.40
CA ILE A 503 -17.76 -4.29 17.03
C ILE A 503 -17.20 -5.14 15.89
N PRO A 504 -17.01 -6.46 16.11
CA PRO A 504 -16.47 -7.29 15.06
C PRO A 504 -17.57 -7.69 14.07
N PHE A 505 -17.27 -7.64 12.78
CA PHE A 505 -18.22 -7.91 11.70
C PHE A 505 -17.55 -8.58 10.51
N ASN A 506 -18.34 -9.22 9.63
CA ASN A 506 -17.92 -9.65 8.29
C ASN A 506 -18.75 -8.97 7.20
N PHE A 507 -18.13 -8.65 6.08
CA PHE A 507 -18.86 -8.23 4.88
C PHE A 507 -19.55 -9.40 4.17
N LEU A 508 -20.76 -9.14 3.70
CA LEU A 508 -21.47 -9.99 2.74
C LEU A 508 -21.87 -9.15 1.53
N THR A 509 -21.67 -9.66 0.32
CA THR A 509 -22.29 -9.03 -0.86
C THR A 509 -23.77 -9.36 -0.91
N GLU A 510 -24.55 -8.60 -1.69
CA GLU A 510 -25.98 -8.84 -1.85
C GLU A 510 -26.28 -10.27 -2.34
N ALA A 511 -25.42 -10.81 -3.23
CA ALA A 511 -25.53 -12.18 -3.71
C ALA A 511 -25.24 -13.23 -2.63
N MET A 512 -24.26 -12.99 -1.74
CA MET A 512 -23.96 -13.88 -0.62
C MET A 512 -25.07 -13.84 0.43
N ALA A 513 -25.54 -12.65 0.79
CA ALA A 513 -26.62 -12.45 1.75
C ALA A 513 -27.93 -13.13 1.29
N ALA A 514 -28.26 -13.07 0.00
CA ALA A 514 -29.43 -13.76 -0.55
C ALA A 514 -29.38 -15.29 -0.39
N ASN A 515 -28.19 -15.87 -0.21
CA ASN A 515 -27.97 -17.31 -0.06
C ASN A 515 -27.84 -17.77 1.40
N LEU A 516 -28.07 -16.89 2.37
CA LEU A 516 -28.09 -17.26 3.78
C LEU A 516 -29.25 -18.22 4.08
N THR A 517 -29.02 -19.15 5.00
CA THR A 517 -30.06 -20.03 5.56
C THR A 517 -30.46 -19.51 6.94
N VAL A 518 -31.72 -19.12 7.13
CA VAL A 518 -32.22 -18.65 8.43
C VAL A 518 -32.67 -19.85 9.28
N THR A 519 -32.12 -19.98 10.48
CA THR A 519 -32.49 -21.04 11.43
C THR A 519 -33.74 -20.67 12.22
N PRO A 520 -34.42 -21.65 12.85
CA PRO A 520 -35.53 -21.38 13.77
C PRO A 520 -35.14 -20.51 14.98
N LYS A 521 -33.84 -20.41 15.31
CA LYS A 521 -33.30 -19.63 16.44
C LYS A 521 -32.96 -18.18 16.09
N GLY A 522 -33.30 -17.71 14.89
CA GLY A 522 -33.00 -16.34 14.46
C GLY A 522 -31.55 -16.11 14.06
N GLU A 523 -30.87 -17.15 13.57
CA GLU A 523 -29.49 -17.06 13.08
C GLU A 523 -29.46 -17.23 11.56
N ALA A 524 -28.70 -16.40 10.85
CA ALA A 524 -28.49 -16.50 9.42
C ALA A 524 -27.13 -17.16 9.13
N ILE A 525 -27.15 -18.33 8.48
CA ILE A 525 -25.96 -19.13 8.24
C ILE A 525 -25.53 -19.00 6.77
N PHE A 526 -24.29 -18.60 6.54
CA PHE A 526 -23.65 -18.73 5.24
C PHE A 526 -23.01 -20.12 5.11
N LYS A 527 -23.42 -20.86 4.10
CA LYS A 527 -22.88 -22.20 3.80
C LYS A 527 -22.10 -22.17 2.49
N HIS A 528 -20.90 -22.75 2.50
CA HIS A 528 -20.11 -22.95 1.29
C HIS A 528 -19.52 -24.36 1.27
N ASN A 529 -19.75 -25.11 0.18
CA ASN A 529 -19.39 -26.52 0.03
C ASN A 529 -19.85 -27.39 1.22
N GLY A 530 -21.09 -27.21 1.65
CA GLY A 530 -21.70 -27.97 2.75
C GLY A 530 -21.23 -27.61 4.16
N LYS A 531 -20.27 -26.69 4.32
CA LYS A 531 -19.78 -26.24 5.63
C LYS A 531 -20.35 -24.88 6.02
N ASN A 532 -20.67 -24.71 7.30
CA ASN A 532 -21.00 -23.41 7.86
C ASN A 532 -19.73 -22.55 7.88
N ARG A 533 -19.79 -21.39 7.23
CA ARG A 533 -18.67 -20.45 7.10
C ARG A 533 -18.90 -19.13 7.82
N GLY A 534 -20.15 -18.75 8.07
CA GLY A 534 -20.52 -17.60 8.89
C GLY A 534 -21.87 -17.84 9.54
N ILE A 535 -22.06 -17.35 10.76
CA ILE A 535 -23.31 -17.43 11.52
C ILE A 535 -23.60 -16.04 12.09
N PHE A 536 -24.67 -15.41 11.60
CA PHE A 536 -24.97 -14.02 11.89
C PHE A 536 -26.27 -13.89 12.69
N LYS A 537 -26.24 -13.06 13.72
CA LYS A 537 -27.39 -12.67 14.56
C LYS A 537 -27.88 -11.26 14.25
N ILE A 538 -27.03 -10.45 13.63
CA ILE A 538 -27.31 -9.08 13.23
C ILE A 538 -26.92 -8.90 11.77
N LEU A 539 -27.83 -8.33 10.98
CA LEU A 539 -27.57 -7.86 9.62
C LEU A 539 -27.63 -6.33 9.61
N ILE A 540 -26.50 -5.68 9.36
CA ILE A 540 -26.43 -4.24 9.11
C ILE A 540 -26.54 -4.04 7.61
N VAL A 541 -27.51 -3.23 7.20
CA VAL A 541 -27.81 -2.88 5.81
C VAL A 541 -27.56 -1.37 5.67
N PRO A 542 -26.35 -0.97 5.20
CA PRO A 542 -26.06 0.41 4.80
C PRO A 542 -27.02 0.87 3.68
N GLU A 543 -26.91 2.13 3.24
CA GLU A 543 -27.78 2.65 2.19
C GLU A 543 -27.84 1.74 0.95
N THR A 544 -28.93 0.97 0.87
CA THR A 544 -29.11 -0.09 -0.11
C THR A 544 -30.42 0.19 -0.82
N LEU A 545 -30.33 0.81 -1.99
CA LEU A 545 -31.48 1.17 -2.82
C LEU A 545 -32.17 -0.08 -3.37
N ILE A 546 -31.36 -1.01 -3.86
CA ILE A 546 -31.80 -2.07 -4.76
C ILE A 546 -31.37 -3.45 -4.25
N VAL A 547 -32.30 -4.40 -4.22
CA VAL A 547 -32.06 -5.78 -3.76
C VAL A 547 -32.71 -6.82 -4.67
N SER A 548 -32.28 -8.08 -4.59
CA SER A 548 -33.02 -9.17 -5.24
C SER A 548 -34.29 -9.50 -4.45
N LYS A 549 -35.32 -10.04 -5.12
CA LYS A 549 -36.51 -10.55 -4.43
C LYS A 549 -36.18 -11.56 -3.33
N ARG A 550 -35.16 -12.38 -3.57
CA ARG A 550 -34.69 -13.38 -2.61
C ARG A 550 -34.09 -12.74 -1.35
N LEU A 551 -33.29 -11.69 -1.51
CA LEU A 551 -32.72 -10.96 -0.38
C LEU A 551 -33.80 -10.22 0.41
N ALA A 552 -34.77 -9.60 -0.28
CA ALA A 552 -35.92 -8.98 0.38
C ALA A 552 -36.72 -9.99 1.24
N ALA A 553 -37.02 -11.18 0.69
CA ALA A 553 -37.69 -12.24 1.43
C ALA A 553 -36.85 -12.77 2.61
N LEU A 554 -35.51 -12.75 2.46
CA LEU A 554 -34.60 -13.14 3.53
C LEU A 554 -34.66 -12.15 4.72
N PHE A 555 -34.74 -10.84 4.47
CA PHE A 555 -34.89 -9.86 5.54
C PHE A 555 -36.14 -10.10 6.39
N GLU A 556 -37.28 -10.31 5.73
CA GLU A 556 -38.53 -10.62 6.43
C GLU A 556 -38.45 -11.93 7.21
N LEU A 557 -37.89 -12.98 6.61
CA LEU A 557 -37.74 -14.27 7.28
C LEU A 557 -36.81 -14.18 8.48
N PHE A 558 -35.70 -13.46 8.35
CA PHE A 558 -34.72 -13.27 9.41
C PHE A 558 -35.32 -12.51 10.59
N ALA A 559 -35.98 -11.38 10.32
CA ALA A 559 -36.70 -10.61 11.32
C ALA A 559 -37.82 -11.43 11.98
N LYS A 560 -38.64 -12.16 11.20
CA LYS A 560 -39.71 -13.02 11.73
C LYS A 560 -39.20 -14.10 12.68
N ARG A 561 -37.95 -14.56 12.50
CA ARG A 561 -37.30 -15.57 13.36
C ARG A 561 -36.51 -14.95 14.52
N GLY A 562 -36.59 -13.63 14.73
CA GLY A 562 -35.94 -12.92 15.84
C GLY A 562 -34.51 -12.44 15.53
N GLY A 563 -34.05 -12.56 14.29
CA GLY A 563 -32.78 -11.98 13.85
C GLY A 563 -32.88 -10.45 13.76
N LYS A 564 -31.82 -9.75 14.17
CA LYS A 564 -31.82 -8.27 14.21
C LYS A 564 -31.38 -7.66 12.89
N ILE A 565 -32.09 -6.66 12.39
CA ILE A 565 -31.72 -5.93 11.18
C ILE A 565 -31.52 -4.46 11.53
N VAL A 566 -30.44 -3.86 11.04
CA VAL A 566 -30.21 -2.42 11.16
C VAL A 566 -30.16 -1.81 9.76
N PHE A 567 -31.14 -0.98 9.42
CA PHE A 567 -31.09 -0.18 8.20
C PHE A 567 -30.44 1.16 8.49
N PHE A 568 -29.53 1.59 7.61
CA PHE A 568 -28.94 2.92 7.65
C PHE A 568 -29.30 3.72 6.39
N GLY A 569 -29.83 4.93 6.60
CA GLY A 569 -30.26 5.85 5.55
C GLY A 569 -31.42 5.29 4.72
N ILE A 570 -31.16 4.98 3.45
CA ILE A 570 -32.18 4.50 2.49
C ILE A 570 -32.43 3.01 2.67
N THR A 571 -33.69 2.65 2.92
CA THR A 571 -34.18 1.26 2.92
C THR A 571 -34.47 0.78 1.48
N PRO A 572 -34.32 -0.53 1.21
CA PRO A 572 -34.53 -1.07 -0.13
C PRO A 572 -35.96 -0.85 -0.64
N HIS A 573 -36.09 -0.25 -1.82
CA HIS A 573 -37.37 -0.02 -2.48
C HIS A 573 -37.34 -0.28 -4.00
N GLU A 574 -36.20 -0.73 -4.51
CA GLU A 574 -36.05 -1.23 -5.87
C GLU A 574 -35.68 -2.71 -5.90
N THR A 575 -36.15 -3.42 -6.92
CA THR A 575 -35.79 -4.81 -7.20
C THR A 575 -34.95 -4.94 -8.47
N PHE A 576 -34.16 -6.02 -8.53
CA PHE A 576 -33.29 -6.31 -9.66
C PHE A 576 -34.05 -6.48 -10.99
N GLU A 577 -35.30 -6.91 -10.92
CA GLU A 577 -36.13 -7.28 -12.06
C GLU A 577 -37.02 -6.13 -12.54
N LYS A 578 -37.52 -5.28 -11.64
CA LYS A 578 -38.52 -4.25 -11.96
C LYS A 578 -38.03 -2.81 -11.76
N GLY A 579 -36.85 -2.60 -11.17
CA GLY A 579 -36.47 -1.28 -10.66
C GLY A 579 -37.38 -0.90 -9.50
N LYS A 580 -37.96 0.31 -9.52
CA LYS A 580 -38.91 0.76 -8.49
C LYS A 580 -40.04 -0.24 -8.25
N ASP A 581 -40.18 -0.68 -7.00
CA ASP A 581 -41.17 -1.66 -6.58
C ASP A 581 -41.94 -1.16 -5.34
N PRO A 582 -43.11 -0.52 -5.54
CA PRO A 582 -43.92 0.01 -4.43
C PRO A 582 -44.36 -1.06 -3.42
N LEU A 583 -44.48 -2.33 -3.85
CA LEU A 583 -44.83 -3.42 -2.95
C LEU A 583 -43.65 -3.76 -2.04
N LEU A 584 -42.42 -3.77 -2.55
CA LEU A 584 -41.22 -3.91 -1.73
C LEU A 584 -41.13 -2.77 -0.71
N ALA A 585 -41.34 -1.52 -1.14
CA ALA A 585 -41.30 -0.35 -0.25
C ALA A 585 -42.26 -0.52 0.94
N ARG A 586 -43.53 -0.85 0.67
CA ARG A 586 -44.54 -1.11 1.71
C ARG A 586 -44.15 -2.26 2.65
N ARG A 587 -43.54 -3.32 2.11
CA ARG A 587 -43.08 -4.47 2.91
C ARG A 587 -41.92 -4.09 3.84
N MET A 588 -40.95 -3.31 3.37
CA MET A 588 -39.85 -2.82 4.20
C MET A 588 -40.34 -1.83 5.26
N GLU A 589 -41.32 -0.99 4.94
CA GLU A 589 -41.98 -0.08 5.89
C GLU A 589 -42.73 -0.86 6.98
N ALA A 590 -43.56 -1.82 6.60
CA ALA A 590 -44.29 -2.68 7.54
C ALA A 590 -43.35 -3.48 8.45
N LEU A 591 -42.19 -3.89 7.94
CA LEU A 591 -41.17 -4.58 8.73
C LEU A 591 -40.57 -3.69 9.81
N GLN A 592 -40.40 -2.39 9.52
CA GLN A 592 -39.87 -1.40 10.48
C GLN A 592 -40.93 -0.98 11.51
N SER A 593 -42.19 -0.86 11.12
CA SER A 593 -43.27 -0.35 11.99
C SER A 593 -43.93 -1.42 12.87
N ALA A 594 -43.56 -2.69 12.75
CA ALA A 594 -44.18 -3.77 13.52
C ALA A 594 -43.89 -3.64 15.05
N PRO A 595 -44.90 -3.82 15.94
CA PRO A 595 -44.67 -3.80 17.39
C PRO A 595 -43.66 -4.88 17.82
N GLY A 596 -42.63 -4.48 18.58
CA GLY A 596 -41.55 -5.39 18.98
C GLY A 596 -40.64 -5.82 17.82
N SER A 597 -40.63 -5.08 16.70
CA SER A 597 -39.80 -5.40 15.54
C SER A 597 -38.33 -5.53 15.93
N PRO A 598 -37.61 -6.57 15.46
CA PRO A 598 -36.17 -6.67 15.62
C PRO A 598 -35.40 -5.79 14.62
N VAL A 599 -36.10 -4.88 13.92
CA VAL A 599 -35.53 -3.92 12.99
C VAL A 599 -35.30 -2.58 13.67
N THR A 600 -34.10 -2.04 13.47
CA THR A 600 -33.73 -0.68 13.88
C THR A 600 -33.39 0.14 12.63
N THR A 601 -33.85 1.38 12.56
CA THR A 601 -33.51 2.29 11.46
C THR A 601 -32.75 3.48 12.02
N ILE A 602 -31.62 3.78 11.38
CA ILE A 602 -30.75 4.93 11.67
C ILE A 602 -30.74 5.78 10.42
N ASN A 603 -31.12 7.05 10.50
CA ASN A 603 -31.33 7.86 9.28
C ASN A 603 -30.13 8.76 8.96
N LYS A 604 -29.35 9.12 9.98
CA LYS A 604 -28.28 10.11 9.86
C LYS A 604 -26.98 9.61 10.49
N THR A 605 -25.86 10.16 10.03
CA THR A 605 -24.52 9.75 10.47
C THR A 605 -24.23 10.08 11.94
N ASP A 606 -24.81 11.13 12.49
CA ASP A 606 -24.70 11.53 13.90
C ASP A 606 -25.42 10.57 14.85
N GLU A 607 -26.36 9.76 14.35
CA GLU A 607 -27.09 8.74 15.11
C GLU A 607 -26.33 7.39 15.16
N LEU A 608 -25.19 7.26 14.46
CA LEU A 608 -24.48 5.99 14.31
C LEU A 608 -23.93 5.43 15.63
N GLU A 609 -23.69 6.25 16.64
CA GLU A 609 -23.27 5.80 17.98
C GLU A 609 -24.26 4.80 18.61
N SER A 610 -25.54 4.86 18.21
CA SER A 610 -26.57 3.89 18.63
C SER A 610 -26.26 2.44 18.22
N LEU A 611 -25.42 2.22 17.20
CA LEU A 611 -24.95 0.88 16.80
C LEU A 611 -24.31 0.13 17.95
N ARG A 612 -23.62 0.84 18.85
CA ARG A 612 -23.03 0.26 20.06
C ARG A 612 -24.07 -0.44 20.91
N THR A 613 -25.20 0.23 21.15
CA THR A 613 -26.30 -0.28 21.97
C THR A 613 -27.01 -1.44 21.27
N VAL A 614 -27.33 -1.26 19.98
CA VAL A 614 -28.05 -2.27 19.19
C VAL A 614 -27.25 -3.58 19.08
N CYS A 615 -25.96 -3.47 18.79
CA CYS A 615 -25.05 -4.62 18.70
C CYS A 615 -24.74 -5.19 20.08
N GLY A 616 -24.45 -4.34 21.08
CA GLY A 616 -24.12 -4.75 22.45
C GLY A 616 -25.22 -5.58 23.10
N ALA A 617 -26.50 -5.23 22.89
CA ALA A 617 -27.62 -5.99 23.43
C ALA A 617 -27.73 -7.44 22.88
N ALA A 618 -27.13 -7.73 21.73
CA ALA A 618 -27.15 -9.05 21.10
C ALA A 618 -25.81 -9.81 21.16
N LEU A 619 -24.72 -9.11 21.48
CA LEU A 619 -23.37 -9.67 21.53
C LEU A 619 -22.88 -9.79 22.98
N LYS A 620 -22.56 -11.01 23.43
CA LYS A 620 -21.79 -11.17 24.66
C LYS A 620 -20.33 -10.78 24.37
N ARG A 621 -19.91 -9.60 24.83
CA ARG A 621 -18.52 -9.14 24.67
C ARG A 621 -17.58 -10.00 25.48
N VAL A 622 -16.55 -10.52 24.82
CA VAL A 622 -15.51 -11.33 25.47
C VAL A 622 -14.49 -10.44 26.18
N VAL A 623 -14.23 -9.25 25.64
CA VAL A 623 -13.28 -8.29 26.19
C VAL A 623 -13.91 -6.90 26.19
N ASP A 624 -13.79 -6.22 27.32
CA ASP A 624 -14.06 -4.80 27.48
C ASP A 624 -12.77 -4.07 27.86
N VAL A 625 -12.58 -2.88 27.31
CA VAL A 625 -11.41 -2.04 27.57
C VAL A 625 -11.92 -0.71 28.13
N ALA A 626 -11.44 -0.35 29.32
CA ALA A 626 -11.68 0.95 29.94
C ALA A 626 -10.36 1.72 29.97
N VAL A 627 -10.40 3.00 29.56
CA VAL A 627 -9.23 3.88 29.52
C VAL A 627 -9.50 5.05 30.45
N GLU A 628 -8.58 5.36 31.36
CA GLU A 628 -8.74 6.48 32.30
C GLU A 628 -8.79 7.82 31.54
N GLY A 629 -9.82 8.64 31.80
CA GLY A 629 -9.87 10.05 31.38
C GLY A 629 -10.03 10.35 29.88
N LEU A 630 -10.18 9.35 29.01
CA LEU A 630 -10.32 9.55 27.56
C LEU A 630 -11.74 9.24 27.06
N VAL A 631 -12.32 10.17 26.28
CA VAL A 631 -13.65 10.02 25.63
C VAL A 631 -13.56 9.14 24.38
N GLU A 632 -12.41 9.12 23.68
CA GLU A 632 -12.21 8.36 22.44
C GLU A 632 -11.50 7.02 22.67
N LYS A 633 -12.01 5.95 22.05
CA LYS A 633 -11.40 4.61 22.05
C LYS A 633 -10.14 4.58 21.19
N ARG A 634 -9.01 4.98 21.77
CA ARG A 634 -7.67 4.89 21.15
C ARG A 634 -7.09 3.47 21.18
N ILE A 635 -7.66 2.57 21.98
CA ILE A 635 -7.34 1.13 21.97
C ILE A 635 -8.41 0.37 21.20
N LEU A 636 -8.03 -0.27 20.09
CA LEU A 636 -8.88 -1.22 19.38
C LEU A 636 -8.66 -2.62 19.94
N ALA A 637 -9.73 -3.42 20.02
CA ALA A 637 -9.66 -4.81 20.44
C ALA A 637 -10.39 -5.73 19.47
N ARG A 638 -9.82 -6.91 19.23
CA ARG A 638 -10.44 -7.98 18.48
C ARG A 638 -10.20 -9.32 19.16
N VAL A 639 -11.24 -10.14 19.18
CA VAL A 639 -11.19 -11.48 19.78
C VAL A 639 -11.41 -12.52 18.70
N PHE A 640 -10.56 -13.55 18.69
CA PHE A 640 -10.69 -14.69 17.80
C PHE A 640 -10.81 -15.98 18.62
N SER A 641 -11.91 -16.72 18.45
CA SER A 641 -12.16 -17.95 19.21
C SER A 641 -11.89 -19.20 18.37
N GLU A 642 -11.15 -20.16 18.91
CA GLU A 642 -10.98 -21.51 18.35
C GLU A 642 -11.14 -22.55 19.46
N GLY A 643 -12.26 -23.29 19.48
CA GLY A 643 -12.53 -24.27 20.54
C GLY A 643 -12.51 -23.63 21.95
N SER A 644 -11.59 -24.07 22.82
CA SER A 644 -11.41 -23.53 24.17
C SER A 644 -10.36 -22.42 24.25
N PHE A 645 -10.04 -21.73 23.16
CA PHE A 645 -9.06 -20.66 23.08
C PHE A 645 -9.67 -19.36 22.58
N ASP A 646 -9.30 -18.23 23.18
CA ASP A 646 -9.51 -16.90 22.61
C ASP A 646 -8.17 -16.19 22.46
N TYR A 647 -7.87 -15.70 21.26
CA TYR A 647 -6.83 -14.70 21.06
C TYR A 647 -7.45 -13.33 21.22
N VAL A 648 -6.87 -12.50 22.07
CA VAL A 648 -7.23 -11.09 22.22
C VAL A 648 -6.11 -10.28 21.62
N PHE A 649 -6.38 -9.71 20.44
CA PHE A 649 -5.47 -8.80 19.76
C PHE A 649 -5.92 -7.36 20.03
N MET A 650 -5.04 -6.54 20.60
CA MET A 650 -5.30 -5.14 20.88
C MET A 650 -4.25 -4.23 20.25
N LEU A 651 -4.66 -3.05 19.82
CA LEU A 651 -3.80 -2.06 19.16
C LEU A 651 -4.02 -0.67 19.76
N ASN A 652 -2.94 -0.02 20.20
CA ASN A 652 -2.93 1.41 20.45
C ASN A 652 -2.82 2.17 19.12
N LYS A 653 -3.89 2.87 18.72
CA LYS A 653 -3.91 3.69 17.50
C LYS A 653 -3.03 4.94 17.61
N SER A 654 -2.77 5.42 18.82
CA SER A 654 -1.89 6.58 19.01
C SER A 654 -0.46 6.19 18.69
N ARG A 655 0.18 6.94 17.79
CA ARG A 655 1.58 6.73 17.40
C ARG A 655 2.56 7.55 18.23
N THR A 656 2.05 8.40 19.11
CA THR A 656 2.83 9.36 19.91
C THR A 656 2.62 9.21 21.41
N GLU A 657 1.51 8.61 21.85
CA GLU A 657 1.15 8.54 23.26
C GLU A 657 1.06 7.11 23.78
N SER A 658 1.56 6.91 24.99
CA SER A 658 1.30 5.72 25.78
C SER A 658 -0.08 5.82 26.43
N ILE A 659 -0.79 4.70 26.51
CA ILE A 659 -2.15 4.64 27.05
C ILE A 659 -2.25 3.55 28.10
N ARG A 660 -2.60 3.96 29.32
CA ARG A 660 -2.91 3.05 30.42
C ARG A 660 -4.38 2.67 30.36
N ALA A 661 -4.67 1.37 30.31
CA ALA A 661 -6.03 0.84 30.18
C ALA A 661 -6.27 -0.31 31.15
N GLU A 662 -7.48 -0.35 31.73
CA GLU A 662 -8.03 -1.51 32.42
C GLU A 662 -8.68 -2.43 31.38
N ILE A 663 -8.24 -3.70 31.34
CA ILE A 663 -8.72 -4.70 30.41
C ILE A 663 -9.52 -5.74 31.20
N LYS A 664 -10.79 -5.92 30.82
CA LYS A 664 -11.71 -6.91 31.40
C LYS A 664 -11.98 -8.02 30.41
N VAL A 665 -11.69 -9.26 30.80
CA VAL A 665 -11.97 -10.46 30.01
C VAL A 665 -13.15 -11.19 30.65
N ASN A 666 -14.31 -11.15 30.00
CA ASN A 666 -15.59 -11.68 30.49
C ASN A 666 -15.76 -13.18 30.17
N ARG A 667 -14.70 -13.97 30.36
CA ARG A 667 -14.72 -15.42 30.22
C ARG A 667 -13.81 -16.08 31.23
N ASP A 668 -14.27 -17.20 31.77
CA ASP A 668 -13.46 -18.05 32.63
C ASP A 668 -12.31 -18.71 31.83
N GLY A 669 -11.17 -18.91 32.50
CA GLY A 669 -9.96 -19.49 31.94
C GLY A 669 -8.67 -18.88 32.48
N PHE A 670 -7.55 -19.31 31.91
CA PHE A 670 -6.21 -18.81 32.22
C PHE A 670 -5.76 -17.82 31.14
N LEU A 671 -5.21 -16.68 31.55
CA LEU A 671 -4.75 -15.63 30.64
C LEU A 671 -3.23 -15.61 30.53
N TYR A 672 -2.74 -15.44 29.30
CA TYR A 672 -1.32 -15.35 29.00
C TYR A 672 -1.04 -14.22 28.02
N TYR A 673 0.11 -13.57 28.16
CA TYR A 673 0.67 -12.66 27.17
C TYR A 673 1.53 -13.44 26.16
N LEU A 674 1.37 -13.12 24.88
CA LEU A 674 2.12 -13.72 23.77
C LEU A 674 3.02 -12.66 23.13
N ASP A 675 4.32 -12.75 23.37
CA ASP A 675 5.30 -11.90 22.69
C ASP A 675 5.49 -12.41 21.25
N MET A 676 4.91 -11.71 20.28
CA MET A 676 5.01 -12.07 18.86
C MET A 676 6.43 -11.95 18.30
N ASN A 677 7.35 -11.24 18.95
CA ASN A 677 8.72 -11.08 18.49
C ASN A 677 9.59 -12.28 18.86
N SER A 678 9.49 -12.75 20.11
CA SER A 678 10.26 -13.90 20.59
C SER A 678 9.50 -15.23 20.51
N GLY A 679 8.17 -15.20 20.44
CA GLY A 679 7.28 -16.36 20.61
C GLY A 679 7.12 -16.78 22.07
N ALA A 680 7.64 -16.00 23.03
CA ALA A 680 7.53 -16.30 24.44
C ALA A 680 6.09 -16.14 24.95
N ILE A 681 5.77 -16.95 25.95
CA ILE A 681 4.46 -16.96 26.59
C ILE A 681 4.69 -16.79 28.08
N SER A 682 3.94 -15.86 28.66
CA SER A 682 4.03 -15.55 30.08
C SER A 682 2.63 -15.47 30.68
N PRO A 683 2.41 -16.01 31.89
CA PRO A 683 1.14 -15.87 32.58
C PRO A 683 0.87 -14.40 32.92
N VAL A 684 -0.42 -14.05 32.90
CA VAL A 684 -0.92 -12.74 33.29
C VAL A 684 -1.53 -12.82 34.69
N SER A 685 -1.00 -12.02 35.60
CA SER A 685 -1.56 -11.82 36.92
C SER A 685 -2.73 -10.84 36.81
N ALA A 686 -3.94 -11.34 37.01
CA ALA A 686 -5.18 -10.57 36.92
C ALA A 686 -5.89 -10.61 38.28
N GLU A 687 -6.59 -9.53 38.62
CA GLU A 687 -7.52 -9.54 39.74
C GLU A 687 -8.65 -10.55 39.43
N ASN A 688 -9.00 -11.37 40.42
CA ASN A 688 -10.04 -12.40 40.32
C ASN A 688 -9.77 -13.50 39.27
N GLN A 689 -8.55 -14.06 39.23
CA GLN A 689 -8.26 -15.30 38.49
C GLN A 689 -9.30 -16.38 38.83
N HIS A 690 -9.88 -17.03 37.81
CA HIS A 690 -10.93 -18.06 37.92
C HIS A 690 -12.36 -17.57 38.20
N GLN A 691 -12.65 -16.28 38.03
CA GLN A 691 -14.02 -15.77 37.97
C GLN A 691 -14.47 -15.52 36.52
N THR A 692 -15.77 -15.33 36.34
CA THR A 692 -16.41 -15.05 35.03
C THR A 692 -15.85 -13.78 34.35
N VAL A 693 -15.28 -12.87 35.14
CA VAL A 693 -14.66 -11.61 34.69
C VAL A 693 -13.29 -11.49 35.35
N GLN A 694 -12.23 -11.41 34.53
CA GLN A 694 -10.86 -11.17 34.99
C GLN A 694 -10.45 -9.75 34.58
N SER A 695 -9.81 -8.98 35.46
CA SER A 695 -9.37 -7.61 35.17
C SER A 695 -7.87 -7.44 35.40
N PHE A 696 -7.21 -6.65 34.54
CA PHE A 696 -5.81 -6.26 34.72
C PHE A 696 -5.52 -4.91 34.05
N ILE A 697 -4.50 -4.21 34.53
CA ILE A 697 -4.05 -2.94 33.96
C ILE A 697 -2.92 -3.22 32.96
N TYR A 698 -2.97 -2.55 31.81
CA TYR A 698 -1.89 -2.56 30.83
C TYR A 698 -1.58 -1.17 30.32
N THR A 699 -0.28 -0.84 30.26
CA THR A 699 0.21 0.39 29.63
C THR A 699 0.69 0.08 28.23
N PHE A 700 -0.11 0.42 27.22
CA PHE A 700 0.25 0.31 25.82
C PHE A 700 1.21 1.43 25.44
N SER A 701 2.35 1.08 24.85
CA SER A 701 3.26 2.03 24.24
C SER A 701 2.67 2.60 22.94
N PRO A 702 3.19 3.72 22.40
CA PRO A 702 2.71 4.29 21.15
C PRO A 702 2.79 3.28 20.00
N GLY A 703 1.68 3.02 19.31
CA GLY A 703 1.60 2.07 18.20
C GLY A 703 1.76 0.59 18.60
N GLU A 704 1.67 0.27 19.90
CA GLU A 704 1.85 -1.10 20.38
C GLU A 704 0.67 -1.99 20.01
N ALA A 705 1.02 -3.20 19.54
CA ALA A 705 0.11 -4.31 19.30
C ALA A 705 0.33 -5.38 20.38
N ALA A 706 -0.62 -5.54 21.29
CA ALA A 706 -0.53 -6.53 22.37
C ALA A 706 -1.40 -7.75 22.05
N TRP A 707 -0.85 -8.93 22.33
CA TRP A 707 -1.51 -10.20 22.08
C TRP A 707 -1.65 -10.98 23.39
N PHE A 708 -2.88 -11.34 23.71
CA PHE A 708 -3.18 -12.19 24.85
C PHE A 708 -3.90 -13.45 24.36
N VAL A 709 -3.74 -14.54 25.10
CA VAL A 709 -4.45 -15.79 24.86
C VAL A 709 -5.12 -16.27 26.13
N ARG A 710 -6.43 -16.50 26.04
CA ARG A 710 -7.27 -17.05 27.11
C ARG A 710 -7.51 -18.53 26.81
N THR A 711 -7.19 -19.40 27.75
CA THR A 711 -7.29 -20.86 27.59
C THR A 711 -8.23 -21.45 28.64
N GLY A 712 -8.95 -22.53 28.28
CA GLY A 712 -9.77 -23.24 29.27
C GLY A 712 -8.97 -24.11 30.27
N ALA A 713 -7.67 -24.32 30.01
CA ALA A 713 -6.79 -25.13 30.86
C ALA A 713 -5.37 -24.54 30.91
N LYS A 714 -4.69 -24.69 32.05
CA LYS A 714 -3.35 -24.17 32.28
C LYS A 714 -2.35 -24.73 31.27
N ILE A 715 -1.53 -23.86 30.68
CA ILE A 715 -0.44 -24.23 29.78
C ILE A 715 0.68 -24.90 30.60
N LYS A 716 1.09 -26.12 30.19
CA LYS A 716 2.19 -26.89 30.83
C LYS A 716 3.57 -26.71 30.16
N ALA A 717 3.69 -25.83 29.16
CA ALA A 717 4.94 -25.55 28.45
C ALA A 717 5.93 -24.77 29.36
N PRO A 718 7.26 -24.75 29.05
CA PRO A 718 8.18 -23.85 29.73
C PRO A 718 7.75 -22.40 29.48
N LEU A 719 7.10 -21.80 30.48
CA LEU A 719 6.70 -20.40 30.50
C LEU A 719 7.92 -19.57 30.89
N LYS A 720 8.10 -18.40 30.26
CA LYS A 720 9.00 -17.40 30.83
C LYS A 720 8.36 -16.82 32.10
N LEU A 721 9.19 -16.19 32.96
CA LEU A 721 8.73 -15.44 34.14
C LEU A 721 7.50 -14.58 33.78
N GLU A 722 6.62 -14.39 34.78
CA GLU A 722 5.40 -13.56 34.67
C GLU A 722 5.71 -12.27 33.90
N TYR A 723 4.90 -12.00 32.88
CA TYR A 723 5.00 -10.74 32.17
C TYR A 723 4.38 -9.72 33.10
N ALA A 724 5.22 -8.93 33.73
CA ALA A 724 4.75 -7.97 34.69
C ALA A 724 4.07 -6.82 33.95
N LEU A 725 2.76 -6.93 33.81
CA LEU A 725 1.84 -5.88 33.44
C LEU A 725 1.95 -4.83 34.56
N ASP A 726 2.80 -3.81 34.36
CA ASP A 726 3.20 -2.86 35.39
C ASP A 726 3.65 -3.53 36.71
N ASN A 727 4.87 -4.09 36.74
CA ASN A 727 5.40 -4.71 37.96
C ASN A 727 5.42 -3.69 39.12
N PRO A 728 4.71 -3.91 40.24
CA PRO A 728 4.82 -3.06 41.43
C PRO A 728 6.21 -3.15 42.11
N SER A 729 7.12 -4.00 41.61
CA SER A 729 8.49 -4.15 42.13
C SER A 729 9.57 -3.35 41.38
N ARG A 730 9.22 -2.46 40.43
CA ARG A 730 10.20 -1.47 39.93
C ARG A 730 10.58 -0.53 41.08
N VAL A 731 11.83 -0.57 41.52
CA VAL A 731 12.30 0.22 42.67
C VAL A 731 12.42 1.70 42.29
N TYR A 732 13.06 2.00 41.16
CA TYR A 732 13.19 3.35 40.61
C TYR A 732 13.56 3.34 39.12
N ARG A 733 13.57 4.53 38.51
CA ARG A 733 13.96 4.77 37.12
C ARG A 733 15.08 5.79 37.08
N ILE A 734 16.14 5.48 36.34
CA ILE A 734 17.20 6.45 36.00
C ILE A 734 16.88 7.03 34.63
N ILE A 735 16.93 8.36 34.50
CA ILE A 735 16.83 9.07 33.22
C ILE A 735 18.26 9.44 32.80
N PHE A 736 18.67 9.04 31.60
CA PHE A 736 19.98 9.41 31.06
C PHE A 736 20.05 10.91 30.76
N LYS A 737 21.27 11.45 30.73
CA LYS A 737 21.48 12.91 30.55
C LYS A 737 20.94 13.32 29.18
N ASP A 738 20.51 14.57 29.08
CA ASP A 738 20.07 15.14 27.81
C ASP A 738 21.24 15.30 26.84
N GLU A 739 22.45 15.58 27.34
CA GLU A 739 23.64 15.76 26.51
C GLU A 739 24.36 14.44 26.25
N TRP A 740 24.51 14.11 24.97
CA TRP A 740 25.19 12.93 24.47
C TRP A 740 26.36 13.30 23.57
N GLU A 741 27.43 12.52 23.64
CA GLU A 741 28.46 12.51 22.59
C GLU A 741 27.86 11.84 21.34
N LEU A 742 27.87 12.52 20.21
CA LEU A 742 27.38 12.00 18.93
C LEU A 742 28.51 11.83 17.92
N GLU A 743 28.62 10.62 17.37
CA GLU A 743 29.49 10.33 16.24
C GLU A 743 28.63 10.00 15.00
N PRO A 744 28.53 10.91 14.02
CA PRO A 744 28.01 10.59 12.70
C PRO A 744 28.95 9.61 11.98
N LEU A 745 28.43 8.47 11.55
CA LEU A 745 29.19 7.47 10.80
C LEU A 745 29.18 7.74 9.28
N ASP A 746 28.23 8.54 8.82
CA ASP A 746 28.08 8.97 7.43
C ASP A 746 28.34 10.48 7.33
N LEU A 747 28.50 10.98 6.11
CA LEU A 747 28.71 12.41 5.87
C LEU A 747 27.38 13.16 5.87
N ASN A 748 27.38 14.38 6.42
CA ASN A 748 26.24 15.28 6.32
C ASN A 748 26.15 15.86 4.91
N ALA A 749 24.95 16.20 4.47
CA ALA A 749 24.68 16.63 3.10
C ALA A 749 24.06 18.03 3.05
N LEU A 750 24.40 18.78 1.99
CA LEU A 750 23.80 20.05 1.63
C LEU A 750 23.30 19.97 0.17
N PRO A 751 22.00 19.73 -0.05
CA PRO A 751 21.40 19.80 -1.37
C PRO A 751 21.45 21.21 -1.93
N LEU A 752 21.85 21.33 -3.21
CA LEU A 752 21.89 22.59 -3.93
C LEU A 752 20.51 22.82 -4.56
N SER A 753 19.69 23.65 -3.92
CA SER A 753 18.28 23.86 -4.32
C SER A 753 18.04 25.09 -5.21
N SER A 754 18.98 26.04 -5.23
CA SER A 754 18.87 27.28 -5.99
C SER A 754 19.84 27.27 -7.17
N TRP A 755 19.31 27.35 -8.39
CA TRP A 755 20.09 27.34 -9.63
C TRP A 755 19.71 28.48 -10.55
N THR A 756 20.70 29.14 -11.11
CA THR A 756 20.53 29.99 -12.31
C THR A 756 20.85 29.15 -13.54
N MET A 757 19.91 29.10 -14.48
CA MET A 757 20.07 28.37 -15.74
C MET A 757 20.25 29.35 -16.89
N LYS A 758 21.29 29.16 -17.68
CA LYS A 758 21.55 29.91 -18.91
C LYS A 758 21.55 28.95 -20.09
N ILE A 759 20.78 29.27 -21.12
CA ILE A 759 20.79 28.54 -22.40
C ILE A 759 21.67 29.37 -23.34
N ASN A 760 22.74 28.79 -23.87
CA ASN A 760 23.56 29.48 -24.86
C ASN A 760 23.51 28.74 -26.20
N SER A 761 23.39 29.51 -27.28
CA SER A 761 23.65 29.03 -28.63
C SER A 761 25.15 29.14 -28.89
N ASN A 762 25.77 28.02 -29.29
CA ASN A 762 27.14 28.09 -29.78
C ASN A 762 27.12 28.61 -31.23
N ARG A 763 28.08 29.46 -31.61
CA ARG A 763 28.20 29.99 -32.99
C ARG A 763 28.77 28.98 -33.98
N ASP A 764 29.13 27.79 -33.52
CA ASP A 764 29.72 26.72 -34.30
C ASP A 764 28.62 25.80 -34.84
N ILE A 765 28.60 25.59 -36.16
CA ILE A 765 27.50 24.93 -36.91
C ILE A 765 27.25 23.49 -36.44
N ASN A 766 28.22 22.87 -35.77
CA ASN A 766 28.15 21.49 -35.28
C ASN A 766 27.98 21.36 -33.75
N ALA A 767 27.94 22.46 -32.99
CA ALA A 767 28.05 22.43 -31.52
C ALA A 767 26.73 22.56 -30.73
N GLY A 768 25.59 22.71 -31.43
CA GLY A 768 24.24 22.66 -30.86
C GLY A 768 23.96 23.62 -29.68
N LEU A 769 22.96 23.27 -28.85
CA LEU A 769 22.54 24.03 -27.67
C LEU A 769 23.31 23.54 -26.42
N ASN A 770 23.79 24.45 -25.59
CA ASN A 770 24.32 24.10 -24.26
C ASN A 770 23.51 24.76 -23.14
N MET A 771 23.51 24.11 -21.98
CA MET A 771 22.89 24.64 -20.76
C MET A 771 23.95 24.75 -19.69
N ALA A 772 24.03 25.90 -19.04
CA ALA A 772 24.87 26.14 -17.88
C ALA A 772 23.99 26.37 -16.66
N TYR A 773 24.19 25.55 -15.63
CA TYR A 773 23.56 25.63 -14.33
C TYR A 773 24.59 26.16 -13.33
N GLU A 774 24.27 27.24 -12.63
CA GLU A 774 25.12 27.83 -11.60
C GLU A 774 24.40 27.85 -10.25
N SER A 775 25.10 27.44 -9.20
CA SER A 775 24.63 27.52 -7.81
C SER A 775 25.74 28.05 -6.90
N TYR A 776 25.35 28.62 -5.76
CA TYR A 776 26.26 29.26 -4.81
C TYR A 776 26.05 28.68 -3.41
N ILE A 777 27.16 28.41 -2.71
CA ILE A 777 27.17 27.88 -1.35
C ILE A 777 27.89 28.87 -0.44
N SER A 778 27.28 29.20 0.70
CA SER A 778 27.94 29.94 1.77
C SER A 778 28.62 28.98 2.75
N VAL A 779 29.86 29.29 3.12
CA VAL A 779 30.71 28.48 4.00
C VAL A 779 31.28 29.37 5.11
N GLU A 780 30.84 29.16 6.34
CA GLU A 780 31.39 29.83 7.54
C GLU A 780 32.57 29.03 8.11
N HIS A 781 32.50 27.70 8.07
CA HIS A 781 33.59 26.83 8.50
C HIS A 781 34.01 25.92 7.37
N VAL A 782 35.29 25.97 6.99
CA VAL A 782 35.85 25.12 5.93
C VAL A 782 35.98 23.69 6.47
N PRO A 783 35.22 22.72 5.94
CA PRO A 783 35.31 21.33 6.39
C PRO A 783 36.63 20.69 5.98
N SER A 784 37.14 19.75 6.78
CA SER A 784 38.36 19.01 6.41
C SER A 784 38.11 18.03 5.26
N THR A 785 36.86 17.57 5.09
CA THR A 785 36.44 16.64 4.05
C THR A 785 35.15 17.13 3.41
N CYS A 786 35.18 17.33 2.09
CA CYS A 786 34.02 17.76 1.32
C CYS A 786 34.04 17.15 -0.10
N TYR A 787 32.94 16.51 -0.47
CA TYR A 787 32.70 15.95 -1.78
C TYR A 787 31.51 16.65 -2.42
N ILE A 788 31.53 16.80 -3.73
CA ILE A 788 30.34 17.14 -4.51
C ILE A 788 29.84 15.89 -5.21
N ALA A 789 28.53 15.66 -5.15
CA ALA A 789 27.90 14.46 -5.67
C ALA A 789 26.70 14.78 -6.57
N LEU A 790 26.56 14.01 -7.65
CA LEU A 790 25.52 14.15 -8.65
C LEU A 790 25.08 12.76 -9.14
N HIS A 791 23.77 12.51 -9.14
CA HIS A 791 23.22 11.29 -9.73
C HIS A 791 23.31 11.31 -11.26
N ARG A 792 23.43 10.13 -11.86
CA ARG A 792 23.53 9.92 -13.30
C ARG A 792 22.38 10.64 -14.03
N LEU A 793 22.73 11.55 -14.94
CA LEU A 793 21.78 12.29 -15.79
C LEU A 793 21.27 11.48 -16.99
N ILE A 794 21.80 10.27 -17.21
CA ILE A 794 21.70 9.50 -18.46
C ILE A 794 20.97 8.17 -18.22
N ASN A 795 19.74 8.06 -18.74
CA ASN A 795 19.05 6.78 -19.00
C ASN A 795 18.93 6.47 -20.51
N GLN A 796 19.52 7.29 -21.38
CA GLN A 796 19.49 7.09 -22.83
C GLN A 796 20.91 6.86 -23.33
N TYR A 797 21.10 5.84 -24.16
CA TYR A 797 22.32 5.71 -24.96
C TYR A 797 22.49 7.00 -25.77
N THR A 798 23.51 7.80 -25.47
CA THR A 798 24.02 8.77 -26.45
C THR A 798 24.74 7.97 -27.52
N ASN A 799 23.97 7.33 -28.42
CA ASN A 799 24.52 6.71 -29.60
C ASN A 799 24.99 7.82 -30.54
N GLY A 800 26.30 8.01 -30.59
CA GLY A 800 26.98 8.90 -31.52
C GLY A 800 28.49 8.73 -31.35
N PRO A 801 29.17 7.93 -32.19
CA PRO A 801 30.63 7.75 -32.15
C PRO A 801 31.43 9.06 -32.36
N ASP A 802 30.81 10.13 -32.86
CA ASP A 802 31.52 11.19 -33.58
C ASP A 802 31.69 12.56 -32.90
N SER A 803 31.18 12.82 -31.70
CA SER A 803 31.25 14.20 -31.16
C SER A 803 32.49 14.53 -30.31
N GLY A 804 33.18 13.57 -29.69
CA GLY A 804 34.36 13.85 -28.86
C GLY A 804 34.15 14.79 -27.66
N VAL A 805 32.90 15.18 -27.35
CA VAL A 805 32.54 16.13 -26.30
C VAL A 805 31.96 15.38 -25.10
N TYR A 806 32.49 15.62 -23.90
CA TYR A 806 31.91 15.14 -22.65
C TYR A 806 30.49 15.73 -22.48
N PRO A 807 29.44 14.93 -22.31
CA PRO A 807 28.05 15.42 -22.30
C PRO A 807 27.74 16.31 -21.09
N VAL A 808 28.56 16.24 -20.04
CA VAL A 808 28.43 17.00 -18.80
C VAL A 808 29.82 17.41 -18.29
N GLU A 809 29.97 18.66 -17.88
CA GLU A 809 31.15 19.20 -17.21
C GLU A 809 30.75 19.81 -15.87
N VAL A 810 31.43 19.42 -14.79
CA VAL A 810 31.22 20.02 -13.46
C VAL A 810 32.47 20.76 -13.02
N SER A 811 32.29 21.96 -12.47
CA SER A 811 33.36 22.76 -11.89
C SER A 811 32.98 23.33 -10.53
N PHE A 812 33.98 23.45 -9.66
CA PHE A 812 33.85 24.00 -8.31
C PHE A 812 34.86 25.15 -8.15
N ASN A 813 34.38 26.35 -7.83
CA ASN A 813 35.19 27.58 -7.79
C ASN A 813 36.02 27.83 -9.06
N GLY A 814 35.50 27.42 -10.22
CA GLY A 814 36.19 27.55 -11.52
C GLY A 814 37.16 26.41 -11.84
N VAL A 815 37.42 25.48 -10.90
CA VAL A 815 38.24 24.29 -11.16
C VAL A 815 37.38 23.17 -11.73
N ARG A 816 37.76 22.64 -12.90
CA ARG A 816 37.05 21.53 -13.57
C ARG A 816 37.33 20.20 -12.86
N LEU A 817 36.27 19.48 -12.52
CA LEU A 817 36.35 18.22 -11.77
C LEU A 817 36.46 17.03 -12.73
N LYS A 818 37.68 16.52 -12.94
CA LYS A 818 37.96 15.40 -13.85
C LYS A 818 37.19 14.09 -13.53
N PRO A 819 37.01 13.65 -12.26
CA PRO A 819 36.27 12.41 -11.94
C PRO A 819 34.78 12.44 -12.29
N MET A 820 34.21 13.62 -12.58
CA MET A 820 32.81 13.79 -12.94
C MET A 820 32.61 13.97 -14.45
N GLN A 821 33.62 13.64 -15.26
CA GLN A 821 33.48 13.52 -16.71
C GLN A 821 32.76 12.20 -17.03
N PHE A 822 31.59 12.29 -17.67
CA PHE A 822 30.76 11.13 -17.98
C PHE A 822 31.31 10.42 -19.23
N PHE A 823 32.06 9.33 -19.02
CA PHE A 823 32.69 8.40 -19.99
C PHE A 823 33.58 9.05 -21.07
N GLY A 824 34.81 8.53 -21.21
CA GLY A 824 35.62 8.77 -22.40
C GLY A 824 35.15 7.94 -23.61
N ARG A 825 35.60 8.29 -24.83
CA ARG A 825 35.44 7.44 -26.02
C ARG A 825 36.00 6.03 -25.72
N GLY A 826 35.14 5.01 -25.72
CA GLY A 826 35.53 3.61 -25.55
C GLY A 826 35.39 3.02 -24.14
N GLU A 827 35.02 3.82 -23.14
CA GLU A 827 34.75 3.31 -21.79
C GLU A 827 33.31 2.82 -21.67
N ASN A 828 33.12 1.50 -21.61
CA ASN A 828 31.79 0.88 -21.50
C ASN A 828 31.44 0.44 -20.07
N GLU A 829 32.34 0.63 -19.11
CA GLU A 829 32.16 0.17 -17.72
C GLU A 829 32.32 1.31 -16.71
N PHE A 830 31.28 1.53 -15.89
CA PHE A 830 31.38 2.36 -14.70
C PHE A 830 32.07 1.55 -13.58
N GLN A 831 33.10 2.13 -12.96
CA GLN A 831 33.67 1.63 -11.72
C GLN A 831 33.30 2.56 -10.56
N GLU A 832 32.77 1.98 -9.49
CA GLU A 832 32.46 2.72 -8.27
C GLU A 832 33.75 3.20 -7.59
N THR A 833 33.90 4.51 -7.44
CA THR A 833 35.10 5.11 -6.82
C THR A 833 35.07 4.94 -5.30
N GLU A 834 36.25 4.98 -4.66
CA GLU A 834 36.36 4.97 -3.19
C GLU A 834 35.64 6.15 -2.52
N ILE A 835 35.43 7.26 -3.24
CA ILE A 835 34.63 8.39 -2.75
C ILE A 835 33.16 7.98 -2.69
N VAL A 836 32.63 7.40 -3.77
CA VAL A 836 31.22 6.99 -3.86
C VAL A 836 30.87 5.95 -2.80
N LYS A 837 31.76 5.00 -2.52
CA LYS A 837 31.59 4.00 -1.45
C LYS A 837 31.46 4.60 -0.04
N LYS A 838 31.98 5.81 0.18
CA LYS A 838 31.89 6.53 1.47
C LYS A 838 30.63 7.37 1.61
N LEU A 839 29.87 7.56 0.53
CA LEU A 839 28.67 8.39 0.55
C LEU A 839 27.44 7.55 0.90
N ALA A 840 26.59 8.09 1.76
CA ALA A 840 25.25 7.57 1.94
C ALA A 840 24.52 7.57 0.59
N LEU A 841 23.87 6.45 0.27
CA LEU A 841 23.25 6.21 -1.04
C LEU A 841 24.24 6.11 -2.23
N GLY A 842 25.52 5.81 -1.95
CA GLY A 842 26.52 5.47 -2.96
C GLY A 842 26.12 4.27 -3.82
N GLY A 843 26.61 4.22 -5.05
CA GLY A 843 26.35 3.12 -5.98
C GLY A 843 26.64 3.50 -7.43
N ALA A 844 26.37 2.56 -8.35
CA ALA A 844 26.65 2.69 -9.78
C ALA A 844 25.94 3.86 -10.51
N SER A 845 25.04 4.57 -9.81
CA SER A 845 24.29 5.71 -10.32
C SER A 845 24.75 7.06 -9.76
N LEU A 846 25.76 7.09 -8.87
CA LEU A 846 26.26 8.31 -8.23
C LEU A 846 27.68 8.63 -8.71
N PHE A 847 27.89 9.87 -9.14
CA PHE A 847 29.22 10.42 -9.38
C PHE A 847 29.57 11.35 -8.22
N ALA A 848 30.82 11.29 -7.78
CA ALA A 848 31.33 12.16 -6.75
C ALA A 848 32.77 12.58 -7.02
N ALA A 849 33.13 13.80 -6.61
CA ALA A 849 34.48 14.31 -6.68
C ALA A 849 34.87 15.02 -5.37
N ASP A 850 36.14 14.92 -5.01
CA ASP A 850 36.72 15.60 -3.85
C ASP A 850 36.93 17.09 -4.16
N VAL A 851 36.33 17.94 -3.32
CA VAL A 851 36.43 19.39 -3.38
C VAL A 851 37.03 19.96 -2.09
N SER A 852 37.59 19.13 -1.20
CA SER A 852 38.13 19.53 0.10
C SER A 852 39.23 20.59 -0.01
N GLN A 853 40.05 20.53 -1.06
CA GLN A 853 41.11 21.53 -1.33
C GLN A 853 40.61 22.78 -2.07
N HIS A 854 39.38 22.75 -2.59
CA HIS A 854 38.80 23.80 -3.42
C HIS A 854 37.75 24.63 -2.70
N ILE A 855 37.17 24.12 -1.61
CA ILE A 855 36.22 24.81 -0.76
C ILE A 855 36.92 25.84 0.12
N LYS A 856 36.35 27.05 0.18
CA LYS A 856 36.92 28.18 0.92
C LYS A 856 35.87 28.85 1.80
N HIS A 857 36.32 29.63 2.79
CA HIS A 857 35.43 30.49 3.57
C HIS A 857 34.72 31.51 2.65
N GLY A 858 33.45 31.79 2.94
CA GLY A 858 32.58 32.69 2.16
C GLY A 858 31.82 31.98 1.04
N ILE A 859 31.62 32.67 -0.08
CA ILE A 859 30.80 32.19 -1.20
C ILE A 859 31.65 31.29 -2.11
N ASN A 860 31.11 30.09 -2.39
CA ASN A 860 31.66 29.10 -3.30
C ASN A 860 30.70 28.90 -4.48
N ARG A 861 31.23 28.74 -5.68
CA ARG A 861 30.43 28.59 -6.91
C ARG A 861 30.52 27.15 -7.44
N VAL A 862 29.36 26.56 -7.72
CA VAL A 862 29.22 25.30 -8.46
C VAL A 862 28.67 25.61 -9.84
N THR A 863 29.28 25.04 -10.87
CA THR A 863 28.77 25.14 -12.24
C THR A 863 28.69 23.76 -12.88
N VAL A 864 27.51 23.42 -13.40
CA VAL A 864 27.28 22.21 -14.20
C VAL A 864 26.92 22.65 -15.63
N LYS A 865 27.68 22.20 -16.62
CA LYS A 865 27.39 22.46 -18.04
C LYS A 865 26.97 21.17 -18.71
N THR A 866 25.90 21.21 -19.48
CA THR A 866 25.46 20.10 -20.33
C THR A 866 25.48 20.51 -21.79
N PHE A 867 25.91 19.59 -22.65
CA PHE A 867 26.12 19.84 -24.08
C PHE A 867 25.20 18.95 -24.91
N GLY A 868 24.53 19.52 -25.92
CA GLY A 868 23.78 18.78 -26.92
C GLY A 868 24.28 19.14 -28.31
N SER A 869 24.66 18.14 -29.12
CA SER A 869 25.03 18.35 -30.53
C SER A 869 23.79 18.28 -31.44
N THR A 870 23.25 17.07 -31.63
CA THR A 870 22.09 16.75 -32.49
C THR A 870 20.77 16.66 -31.72
N TYR A 871 20.85 16.56 -30.39
CA TYR A 871 19.71 16.41 -29.48
C TYR A 871 19.68 17.56 -28.45
N HIS A 872 18.54 17.75 -27.78
CA HIS A 872 18.43 18.72 -26.70
C HIS A 872 19.45 18.44 -25.57
N PRO A 873 20.10 19.49 -25.01
CA PRO A 873 21.01 19.34 -23.89
C PRO A 873 20.32 18.65 -22.69
N LEU A 874 21.09 17.85 -21.95
CA LEU A 874 20.58 17.08 -20.81
C LEU A 874 20.12 18.01 -19.69
N LEU A 875 18.94 17.73 -19.14
CA LEU A 875 18.42 18.39 -17.95
C LEU A 875 18.97 17.73 -16.68
N ILE A 876 19.31 18.55 -15.68
CA ILE A 876 19.56 18.05 -14.32
C ILE A 876 18.24 17.55 -13.74
N LYS A 877 18.10 16.23 -13.61
CA LYS A 877 16.88 15.56 -13.08
C LYS A 877 16.89 15.37 -11.56
N TYR A 878 18.07 15.37 -10.96
CA TYR A 878 18.30 15.07 -9.54
C TYR A 878 19.12 16.15 -8.87
N PRO A 879 18.89 16.44 -7.58
CA PRO A 879 19.66 17.44 -6.87
C PRO A 879 21.15 17.07 -6.82
N VAL A 880 22.00 18.03 -7.15
CA VAL A 880 23.43 17.99 -6.79
C VAL A 880 23.53 18.35 -5.32
N TYR A 881 24.43 17.71 -4.57
CA TYR A 881 24.65 18.02 -3.17
C TYR A 881 26.13 18.03 -2.81
N LEU A 882 26.48 18.79 -1.76
CA LEU A 882 27.75 18.61 -1.06
C LEU A 882 27.59 17.57 0.03
N ALA A 883 28.61 16.76 0.26
CA ALA A 883 28.68 15.81 1.36
C ALA A 883 30.00 16.00 2.12
N GLY A 884 29.97 16.14 3.43
CA GLY A 884 31.18 16.37 4.21
C GLY A 884 30.98 16.33 5.72
N ASN A 885 32.08 16.57 6.44
CA ASN A 885 32.10 16.57 7.90
C ASN A 885 31.78 17.96 8.48
N PHE A 886 30.59 18.46 8.18
CA PHE A 886 30.12 19.78 8.60
C PHE A 886 28.71 19.73 9.19
N ALA A 887 28.33 20.77 9.92
CA ALA A 887 26.94 21.05 10.26
C ALA A 887 26.36 22.10 9.30
N LEU A 888 25.04 22.26 9.34
CA LEU A 888 24.32 23.27 8.58
C LEU A 888 23.51 24.18 9.48
N ASN A 889 23.67 25.49 9.29
CA ASN A 889 22.83 26.50 9.91
C ASN A 889 21.95 27.18 8.86
N ARG A 890 20.81 27.72 9.30
CA ARG A 890 19.86 28.40 8.42
C ARG A 890 20.01 29.91 8.57
N GLY A 891 20.40 30.58 7.49
CA GLY A 891 20.43 32.04 7.38
C GLY A 891 19.34 32.57 6.44
N ASN A 892 19.37 33.88 6.17
CA ASN A 892 18.39 34.56 5.33
C ASN A 892 18.38 34.05 3.88
N GLN A 893 19.52 33.58 3.36
CA GLN A 893 19.66 33.06 2.00
C GLN A 893 19.58 31.53 1.90
N GLY A 894 19.19 30.85 2.98
CA GLY A 894 19.09 29.39 3.04
C GLY A 894 20.14 28.74 3.94
N TRP A 895 20.45 27.48 3.66
CA TRP A 895 21.39 26.68 4.44
C TRP A 895 22.84 27.01 4.07
N PHE A 896 23.72 27.06 5.08
CA PHE A 896 25.15 27.29 4.90
C PHE A 896 25.99 26.35 5.76
N VAL A 897 27.23 26.10 5.33
CA VAL A 897 28.17 25.18 5.99
C VAL A 897 28.75 25.82 7.25
N ALA A 898 28.56 25.16 8.38
CA ALA A 898 28.95 25.62 9.71
C ALA A 898 29.75 24.56 10.48
N LYS A 899 30.33 24.98 11.62
CA LYS A 899 31.08 24.08 12.51
C LYS A 899 30.14 23.08 13.19
N LYS A 900 30.58 21.82 13.30
CA LYS A 900 29.85 20.77 14.04
C LYS A 900 29.78 21.05 15.55
N ALA A 901 28.67 20.69 16.17
CA ALA A 901 28.56 20.58 17.62
C ALA A 901 29.26 19.31 18.11
N GLU A 902 29.76 19.33 19.35
CA GLU A 902 30.39 18.17 20.01
C GLU A 902 29.40 17.36 20.85
N LEU A 903 28.36 18.03 21.38
CA LEU A 903 27.31 17.44 22.20
C LEU A 903 25.95 17.63 21.52
N PHE A 904 25.10 16.61 21.60
CA PHE A 904 23.75 16.60 21.06
C PHE A 904 22.74 16.38 22.17
N LYS A 905 21.58 17.03 22.04
CA LYS A 905 20.45 16.87 22.94
C LYS A 905 19.41 15.91 22.38
N TYR A 906 18.50 15.43 23.23
CA TYR A 906 17.29 14.77 22.75
C TYR A 906 16.56 15.66 21.73
N GLY A 907 15.95 15.04 20.73
CA GLY A 907 15.21 15.73 19.67
C GLY A 907 15.84 15.53 18.29
N SER A 908 15.40 16.33 17.33
CA SER A 908 15.74 16.09 15.93
C SER A 908 17.17 16.52 15.58
N TRP A 909 17.89 15.68 14.85
CA TRP A 909 19.11 16.04 14.11
C TRP A 909 18.88 17.23 13.18
N THR A 910 17.68 17.35 12.62
CA THR A 910 17.36 18.40 11.65
C THR A 910 17.37 19.81 12.23
N SER A 911 17.14 19.94 13.54
CA SER A 911 17.28 21.20 14.29
C SER A 911 18.66 21.39 14.93
N GLN A 912 19.56 20.40 14.82
CA GLN A 912 20.88 20.38 15.46
C GLN A 912 22.03 20.33 14.44
N GLY A 913 21.82 20.87 13.25
CA GLY A 913 22.87 20.98 12.22
C GLY A 913 22.90 19.88 11.16
N TYR A 914 21.98 18.92 11.22
CA TYR A 914 21.94 17.74 10.35
C TYR A 914 20.58 17.60 9.61
N PRO A 915 20.10 18.66 8.91
CA PRO A 915 18.78 18.69 8.26
C PRO A 915 18.60 17.67 7.15
N PHE A 916 19.66 17.40 6.39
CA PHE A 916 19.66 16.48 5.24
C PHE A 916 20.55 15.27 5.47
N TYR A 917 20.94 15.03 6.73
CA TYR A 917 21.70 13.85 7.09
C TYR A 917 20.92 12.59 6.71
N CYS A 918 21.64 11.59 6.25
CA CYS A 918 21.09 10.35 5.75
C CYS A 918 22.12 9.27 6.07
N GLY A 919 21.84 8.42 7.06
CA GLY A 919 22.82 7.46 7.55
C GLY A 919 22.67 7.14 9.02
N ARG A 920 23.79 6.77 9.64
CA ARG A 920 23.87 6.21 10.99
C ARG A 920 24.63 7.14 11.93
N ALA A 921 24.19 7.30 13.16
CA ALA A 921 24.95 8.04 14.17
C ALA A 921 24.92 7.31 15.51
N ILE A 922 26.05 7.32 16.23
CA ILE A 922 26.21 6.67 17.52
C ILE A 922 26.16 7.73 18.62
N TYR A 923 25.21 7.57 19.52
CA TYR A 923 25.14 8.28 20.80
C TYR A 923 25.93 7.51 21.86
N ARG A 924 26.75 8.20 22.67
CA ARG A 924 27.50 7.58 23.76
C ARG A 924 27.27 8.26 25.10
N GLN A 925 27.14 7.44 26.14
CA GLN A 925 27.19 7.88 27.53
C GLN A 925 27.76 6.76 28.41
N VAL A 926 28.34 7.13 29.55
CA VAL A 926 28.81 6.20 30.58
C VAL A 926 27.93 6.34 31.83
N PHE A 927 27.60 5.22 32.47
CA PHE A 927 26.88 5.19 33.75
C PHE A 927 27.46 4.12 34.68
N GLU A 928 27.18 4.23 35.97
CA GLU A 928 27.58 3.25 36.99
C GLU A 928 26.46 2.25 37.26
N LYS A 929 26.80 1.00 37.59
CA LYS A 929 25.82 -0.03 37.89
C LYS A 929 24.97 0.40 39.11
N PRO A 930 23.63 0.31 39.05
CA PRO A 930 22.81 0.64 40.21
C PRO A 930 23.02 -0.37 41.36
N GLY A 931 23.21 0.10 42.59
CA GLY A 931 23.67 -0.71 43.72
C GLY A 931 22.75 -1.88 44.12
N THR A 932 21.42 -1.68 44.12
CA THR A 932 20.42 -2.76 44.30
C THR A 932 19.73 -3.03 42.97
N CYS A 933 20.33 -3.90 42.15
CA CYS A 933 19.80 -4.23 40.83
C CYS A 933 19.78 -5.75 40.63
N LYS A 934 18.61 -6.37 40.78
CA LYS A 934 18.39 -7.76 40.36
C LYS A 934 18.17 -7.83 38.86
N ARG A 935 17.56 -6.79 38.29
CA ARG A 935 17.30 -6.69 36.87
C ARG A 935 17.29 -5.24 36.41
N ALA A 936 17.90 -4.96 35.26
CA ALA A 936 17.92 -3.64 34.64
C ALA A 936 17.40 -3.71 33.20
N ILE A 937 16.36 -2.92 32.91
CA ILE A 937 15.74 -2.83 31.59
C ILE A 937 15.99 -1.44 31.02
N LEU A 938 16.75 -1.37 29.92
CA LEU A 938 16.89 -0.15 29.14
C LEU A 938 15.62 0.07 28.31
N ARG A 939 15.14 1.31 28.23
CA ARG A 939 13.95 1.70 27.47
C ARG A 939 14.20 3.00 26.71
N LEU A 940 13.86 3.00 25.43
CA LEU A 940 13.89 4.20 24.59
C LEU A 940 12.45 4.71 24.39
N SER A 941 12.17 5.96 24.75
CA SER A 941 10.81 6.52 24.61
C SER A 941 10.45 6.85 23.16
N ASN A 942 11.39 7.41 22.39
CA ASN A 942 11.16 7.76 20.99
C ASN A 942 12.49 7.86 20.21
N PHE A 943 12.47 7.39 18.98
CA PHE A 943 13.57 7.43 18.02
C PHE A 943 13.01 7.39 16.60
N ASP A 944 13.84 7.75 15.63
CA ASP A 944 13.40 7.89 14.24
C ASP A 944 13.02 6.56 13.56
N ALA A 945 13.99 5.75 13.12
CA ALA A 945 13.67 4.56 12.31
C ALA A 945 14.25 3.25 12.83
N HIS A 946 15.58 3.14 12.93
CA HIS A 946 16.26 1.94 13.41
C HIS A 946 17.11 2.22 14.63
N VAL A 947 17.22 1.25 15.52
CA VAL A 947 18.10 1.32 16.69
C VAL A 947 18.90 0.05 16.88
N VAL A 948 20.19 0.21 17.20
CA VAL A 948 21.04 -0.83 17.79
C VAL A 948 21.56 -0.31 19.12
N VAL A 949 21.48 -1.13 20.16
CA VAL A 949 22.03 -0.81 21.49
C VAL A 949 23.22 -1.71 21.75
N ARG A 950 24.35 -1.12 22.16
CA ARG A 950 25.51 -1.86 22.65
C ARG A 950 25.86 -1.40 24.06
N LEU A 951 26.13 -2.35 24.94
CA LEU A 951 26.66 -2.11 26.27
C LEU A 951 28.01 -2.79 26.40
N ASN A 952 29.05 -2.01 26.73
CA ASN A 952 30.41 -2.52 26.88
C ASN A 952 30.89 -3.29 25.62
N GLY A 953 30.52 -2.78 24.44
CA GLY A 953 30.85 -3.39 23.14
C GLY A 953 29.99 -4.60 22.73
N LYS A 954 29.08 -5.07 23.59
CA LYS A 954 28.18 -6.20 23.30
C LYS A 954 26.79 -5.69 22.91
N GLU A 955 26.25 -6.20 21.81
CA GLU A 955 24.90 -5.84 21.35
C GLU A 955 23.81 -6.42 22.26
N ALA A 956 22.89 -5.57 22.70
CA ALA A 956 21.74 -5.94 23.50
C ALA A 956 20.50 -6.10 22.60
N PRO A 957 19.66 -7.13 22.81
CA PRO A 957 18.49 -7.36 21.97
C PRO A 957 17.45 -6.27 22.20
N ILE A 958 17.22 -5.43 21.20
CA ILE A 958 16.20 -4.37 21.19
C ILE A 958 15.41 -4.37 19.87
N LEU A 959 14.16 -3.92 19.92
CA LEU A 959 13.29 -3.78 18.75
C LEU A 959 13.33 -2.35 18.21
N SER A 960 13.26 -2.20 16.88
CA SER A 960 13.10 -0.90 16.21
C SER A 960 11.64 -0.40 16.16
N TRP A 961 10.85 -0.77 17.16
CA TRP A 961 9.50 -0.28 17.39
C TRP A 961 9.14 -0.43 18.87
N GLN A 962 8.10 0.28 19.30
CA GLN A 962 7.67 0.22 20.68
C GLN A 962 6.94 -1.09 21.02
N PRO A 963 7.11 -1.63 22.25
CA PRO A 963 8.03 -1.18 23.30
C PRO A 963 9.50 -1.47 22.96
N ALA A 964 10.34 -0.43 22.88
CA ALA A 964 11.75 -0.56 22.56
C ALA A 964 12.55 -0.72 23.84
N THR A 965 12.62 -1.96 24.32
CA THR A 965 13.29 -2.32 25.57
C THR A 965 14.36 -3.39 25.37
N ALA A 966 15.37 -3.37 26.22
CA ALA A 966 16.42 -4.38 26.28
C ALA A 966 16.73 -4.74 27.74
N ASP A 967 16.75 -6.02 28.06
CA ASP A 967 17.26 -6.50 29.35
C ASP A 967 18.78 -6.51 29.31
N ILE A 968 19.40 -5.54 30.00
CA ILE A 968 20.85 -5.34 29.97
C ILE A 968 21.55 -5.93 31.21
N THR A 969 20.81 -6.66 32.06
CA THR A 969 21.28 -7.15 33.35
C THR A 969 22.60 -7.92 33.24
N SER A 970 22.67 -8.87 32.31
CA SER A 970 23.85 -9.72 32.08
C SER A 970 24.97 -9.04 31.30
N PHE A 971 24.76 -7.81 30.81
CA PHE A 971 25.73 -7.05 30.03
C PHE A 971 26.48 -6.02 30.88
N MET A 972 25.98 -5.72 32.08
CA MET A 972 26.58 -4.74 32.98
C MET A 972 27.81 -5.29 33.68
N ASN A 973 28.85 -4.46 33.74
CA ASN A 973 30.00 -4.61 34.63
C ASN A 973 29.66 -3.98 35.99
N ASP A 974 30.37 -4.37 37.05
CA ASP A 974 30.15 -3.84 38.40
C ASP A 974 30.53 -2.36 38.55
N ASP A 975 31.46 -1.86 37.73
CA ASP A 975 31.90 -0.47 37.73
C ASP A 975 31.17 0.38 36.66
N LYS A 976 31.95 1.02 35.76
CA LYS A 976 31.46 1.87 34.67
C LYS A 976 30.99 1.03 33.49
N ASN A 977 29.87 1.45 32.94
CA ASN A 977 29.21 0.81 31.81
C ASN A 977 29.11 1.81 30.64
N LYS A 978 29.68 1.44 29.49
CA LYS A 978 29.64 2.26 28.26
C LYS A 978 28.41 1.90 27.44
N LEU A 979 27.46 2.81 27.37
CA LEU A 979 26.25 2.69 26.56
C LEU A 979 26.47 3.36 25.19
N GLU A 980 26.22 2.62 24.12
CA GLU A 980 26.20 3.12 22.75
C GLU A 980 24.83 2.86 22.12
N ILE A 981 24.21 3.90 21.57
CA ILE A 981 22.92 3.81 20.86
C ILE A 981 23.15 4.28 19.42
N GLU A 982 23.14 3.35 18.48
CA GLU A 982 23.25 3.65 17.04
C GLU A 982 21.85 3.85 16.46
N ILE A 983 21.56 5.04 15.95
CA ILE A 983 20.32 5.36 15.25
C ILE A 983 20.59 5.45 13.75
N THR A 984 19.72 4.86 12.93
CA THR A 984 19.69 5.08 11.47
C THR A 984 18.43 5.82 11.11
N ASN A 985 18.53 6.92 10.35
CA ASN A 985 17.36 7.66 9.88
C ASN A 985 16.86 7.18 8.51
N LEU A 986 15.72 7.72 8.09
CA LEU A 986 15.17 7.49 6.75
C LEU A 986 15.92 8.32 5.70
N HIS A 987 16.02 7.78 4.49
CA HIS A 987 16.66 8.47 3.35
C HIS A 987 15.88 9.69 2.84
N ASN A 988 14.67 9.93 3.36
CA ASN A 988 13.78 11.01 2.95
C ASN A 988 14.45 12.39 3.03
N ASN A 989 15.22 12.64 4.09
CA ASN A 989 15.81 13.95 4.30
C ASN A 989 16.72 14.36 3.14
N LEU A 990 17.55 13.43 2.64
CA LEU A 990 18.40 13.66 1.49
C LEU A 990 17.64 13.55 0.15
N LEU A 991 16.92 12.45 -0.07
CA LEU A 991 16.26 12.16 -1.36
C LEU A 991 15.07 13.06 -1.69
N LYS A 992 14.52 13.77 -0.71
CA LYS A 992 13.37 14.67 -0.94
C LYS A 992 13.64 16.09 -0.50
N MET A 993 14.81 16.35 0.05
CA MET A 993 15.18 17.66 0.59
C MET A 993 14.15 18.15 1.62
N VAL A 994 13.69 17.23 2.47
CA VAL A 994 12.76 17.52 3.58
C VAL A 994 13.50 17.43 4.91
N ASN A 995 12.92 18.02 5.96
CA ASN A 995 13.54 18.09 7.28
C ASN A 995 12.73 17.27 8.29
N THR A 996 12.43 16.01 7.96
CA THR A 996 11.64 15.14 8.86
C THR A 996 12.43 14.85 10.15
N PRO A 997 11.77 14.83 11.32
CA PRO A 997 12.45 14.57 12.59
C PRO A 997 13.27 13.28 12.55
N ALA A 998 14.56 13.35 12.92
CA ALA A 998 15.49 12.23 12.86
C ALA A 998 16.36 12.14 14.12
N GLY A 999 16.81 10.95 14.51
CA GLY A 999 17.69 10.73 15.66
C GLY A 999 17.02 10.17 16.91
N LEU A 1000 17.62 10.44 18.08
CA LEU A 1000 17.09 10.07 19.39
C LEU A 1000 16.10 11.14 19.85
N LEU A 1001 14.83 10.91 19.54
CA LEU A 1001 13.76 11.92 19.64
C LEU A 1001 13.18 12.07 21.05
N GLY A 1002 13.52 11.19 21.97
CA GLY A 1002 13.04 11.25 23.35
C GLY A 1002 14.00 10.56 24.32
N GLU A 1003 13.66 10.69 25.60
CA GLU A 1003 14.47 10.22 26.71
C GLU A 1003 14.75 8.72 26.67
N VAL A 1004 15.92 8.36 27.21
CA VAL A 1004 16.34 6.98 27.48
C VAL A 1004 16.28 6.74 28.98
N PHE A 1005 15.71 5.59 29.35
CA PHE A 1005 15.51 5.21 30.74
C PHE A 1005 16.20 3.89 31.08
N LEU A 1006 16.64 3.76 32.32
CA LEU A 1006 16.97 2.49 32.95
C LEU A 1006 15.95 2.19 34.05
N ASP A 1007 15.07 1.23 33.81
CA ASP A 1007 14.14 0.72 34.82
C ASP A 1007 14.87 -0.33 35.68
N VAL A 1008 15.01 -0.08 36.99
CA VAL A 1008 15.72 -0.96 37.94
C VAL A 1008 14.73 -1.71 38.83
N TYR A 1009 14.90 -3.03 38.92
CA TYR A 1009 14.07 -3.96 39.68
C TYR A 1009 14.88 -4.77 40.70
#